data_AF-A0A074MDW2-F1
#
_entry.id   AF-A0A074MDW2-F1
#
_cell.length_a   1.000
_cell.length_b   1.000
_cell.length_c   1.000
_cell.angle_alpha   90.00
_cell.angle_beta   90.00
_cell.angle_gamma   90.00
#
_symmetry.space_group_name_H-M   'P 1'
#
loop_
_entity.id
_entity.type
_entity.pdbx_description
1 polymer ?
#
loop_
_entity_poly.entity_id
_entity_poly.type
_entity_poly.pdbx_seq_one_letter_code
_entity_poly.pdbx_strand_id
1 'polypeptide(L)'
;MNDWEDLLDASFASMKPIPLSLEKSLAGNAMARGLEAGLFPVSQLQPLLAAAGANDRLTRIFRKFVNHWDYLDHQNWMEGTIAGSQQRRRVLYRVLGIDEGLCEAINAAFPCSPLLDPTIIAEEHEQWYTTEIEAGHSYYMDEYLEQLTERQNFPEKSAKALEIASREIVSRLSDPTRKEAYQTKGLVVGYVQSGKTSNFAGVIARAADAGYRLIIVLGGTINILRDQTQFRLDRDVVGFEMVDDDYDGIADTDKFLRHGARPSELGYFDWQRLTGPKYDYKELKRGIDALEFERRDLGKPFFHPDNLHPSKARLIVIKKSPPIMKKVISDLKKIKSKLEDIPALIIDDESDQASINTLHPTLAGRQKRTATNGRIVELLGLLPRAQYVGYTATPYANVFINPADAEDLFPKDYVLSLPKPDSYMGPQEFLKSYVDDGDEQFSPQTHPYIRSVEGADEKEENLLKAIDSYLLAGALKLYREQEDKELRFRHHTMLVHHSPFKIVHDEVAELVNDTIANGGYRSGPGLRRLKDLFENDVRIVSQKEAPDLPFPSDFEDLRKHIGTCYARVFADGGPCIILNGDHKDDEPNFEAQNVWKIVIGGAKLSRGYTIEGLTVSYFRRTSSVADTMMQFGRWFGYRSGYNDLVRLYIGTDESFGKETLNLYEAFSAMSLDEIDFRKELERYAKLDEKITPKQIPPLVSSHLLLPTAKNKMFNAKLEYENLGGRYLEKGVAPKIGSSQKNNFESFVNFLETCDFGEGKRNLEFDGSAFDAYVAISPKTYVIELLRSLQWPSTSQSPVGALIEFLEGRIIDPEIDDIAIIVPQLVRSPQGNIDIGGHSFSVAHRARVDATRYGVFSEPRHRPVANYISGGKADGEAGDLVKALKKPRRGAMLIYPVIDKNKEIAATGMIAHNATFGFAFHLPNNSHHDTLAKFGVREQHKSSEVVVANAG
;
A
#
# COMPACT_ATOMS: atom_id res chain seq x y z
N MET A 1 -28.62 -40.26 -12.92
CA MET A 1 -27.62 -39.36 -13.52
C MET A 1 -26.45 -39.07 -12.57
N ASN A 2 -26.49 -39.38 -11.27
CA ASN A 2 -25.44 -38.98 -10.31
C ASN A 2 -24.20 -39.92 -10.26
N ASP A 3 -24.35 -41.23 -10.53
CA ASP A 3 -23.27 -42.21 -10.32
C ASP A 3 -22.02 -42.03 -11.21
N TRP A 4 -22.16 -41.41 -12.39
CA TRP A 4 -21.04 -41.27 -13.32
C TRP A 4 -20.19 -40.03 -13.05
N GLU A 5 -20.78 -38.95 -12.53
CA GLU A 5 -20.04 -37.78 -12.06
C GLU A 5 -19.22 -38.12 -10.81
N ASP A 6 -19.79 -38.92 -9.89
CA ASP A 6 -19.09 -39.47 -8.72
C ASP A 6 -17.94 -40.40 -9.13
N LEU A 7 -18.10 -41.09 -10.26
CA LEU A 7 -17.04 -41.90 -10.87
C LEU A 7 -15.94 -41.05 -11.50
N LEU A 8 -16.31 -39.98 -12.21
CA LEU A 8 -15.37 -39.06 -12.81
C LEU A 8 -14.54 -38.31 -11.75
N ASP A 9 -15.18 -37.77 -10.72
CA ASP A 9 -14.52 -37.05 -9.61
C ASP A 9 -13.52 -37.97 -8.88
N ALA A 10 -13.93 -39.19 -8.52
CA ALA A 10 -13.04 -40.16 -7.91
C ALA A 10 -11.89 -40.58 -8.83
N SER A 11 -12.15 -40.71 -10.13
CA SER A 11 -11.11 -41.06 -11.10
C SER A 11 -10.06 -39.97 -11.20
N PHE A 12 -10.47 -38.70 -11.27
CA PHE A 12 -9.52 -37.58 -11.23
C PHE A 12 -8.80 -37.46 -9.87
N ALA A 13 -9.50 -37.66 -8.76
CA ALA A 13 -8.90 -37.65 -7.42
C ALA A 13 -7.79 -38.70 -7.27
N SER A 14 -8.00 -39.90 -7.82
CA SER A 14 -6.99 -40.98 -7.81
C SER A 14 -5.73 -40.68 -8.63
N MET A 15 -5.76 -39.64 -9.48
CA MET A 15 -4.65 -39.19 -10.32
C MET A 15 -3.93 -37.96 -9.74
N LYS A 16 -4.13 -37.63 -8.46
CA LYS A 16 -3.35 -36.58 -7.78
C LYS A 16 -2.14 -37.20 -7.07
N PRO A 17 -0.94 -36.58 -7.15
CA PRO A 17 -0.61 -35.35 -7.89
C PRO A 17 -0.28 -35.58 -9.39
N ILE A 18 -0.11 -36.81 -9.85
CA ILE A 18 0.39 -37.12 -11.21
C ILE A 18 -0.76 -37.55 -12.14
N PRO A 19 -1.08 -36.79 -13.21
CA PRO A 19 -2.13 -37.16 -14.14
C PRO A 19 -1.79 -38.48 -14.85
N LEU A 20 -2.83 -39.28 -15.13
CA LEU A 20 -2.75 -40.53 -15.87
C LEU A 20 -3.83 -40.55 -16.96
N SER A 21 -3.86 -41.61 -17.77
CA SER A 21 -4.92 -41.79 -18.78
C SER A 21 -6.31 -41.81 -18.14
N LEU A 22 -7.16 -40.87 -18.55
CA LEU A 22 -8.52 -40.71 -18.02
C LEU A 22 -9.36 -41.96 -18.27
N GLU A 23 -9.26 -42.55 -19.46
CA GLU A 23 -9.94 -43.79 -19.83
C GLU A 23 -9.57 -44.95 -18.90
N LYS A 24 -8.26 -45.12 -18.63
CA LYS A 24 -7.79 -46.18 -17.71
C LYS A 24 -8.24 -45.95 -16.27
N SER A 25 -8.20 -44.69 -15.81
CA SER A 25 -8.62 -44.34 -14.44
C SER A 25 -10.12 -44.56 -14.23
N LEU A 26 -10.95 -44.16 -15.21
CA LEU A 26 -12.39 -44.42 -15.20
C LEU A 26 -12.69 -45.91 -15.17
N ALA A 27 -12.04 -46.70 -16.03
CA ALA A 27 -12.22 -48.15 -16.06
C ALA A 27 -11.83 -48.81 -14.72
N GLY A 28 -10.71 -48.39 -14.12
CA GLY A 28 -10.24 -48.91 -12.84
C GLY A 28 -11.19 -48.59 -11.68
N ASN A 29 -11.63 -47.34 -11.57
CA ASN A 29 -12.58 -46.92 -10.54
C ASN A 29 -13.97 -47.53 -10.74
N ALA A 30 -14.40 -47.76 -11.99
CA ALA A 30 -15.66 -48.44 -12.30
C ALA A 30 -15.62 -49.88 -11.79
N MET A 31 -14.54 -50.61 -12.12
CA MET A 31 -14.33 -51.98 -11.65
C MET A 31 -14.23 -52.07 -10.12
N ALA A 32 -13.56 -51.13 -9.46
CA ALA A 32 -13.49 -51.06 -8.00
C ALA A 32 -14.85 -50.87 -7.33
N ARG A 33 -15.83 -50.30 -8.05
CA ARG A 33 -17.22 -50.11 -7.61
C ARG A 33 -18.18 -51.19 -8.14
N GLY A 34 -17.67 -52.23 -8.80
CA GLY A 34 -18.47 -53.33 -9.36
C GLY A 34 -19.24 -52.97 -10.65
N LEU A 35 -18.85 -51.90 -11.34
CA LEU A 35 -19.42 -51.44 -12.61
C LEU A 35 -18.61 -51.96 -13.81
N GLU A 36 -19.22 -51.99 -15.00
CA GLU A 36 -18.53 -52.37 -16.24
C GLU A 36 -17.48 -51.34 -16.65
N ALA A 37 -16.29 -51.80 -17.06
CA ALA A 37 -15.12 -50.96 -17.37
C ALA A 37 -15.33 -49.95 -18.52
N GLY A 38 -16.35 -50.14 -19.36
CA GLY A 38 -16.68 -49.28 -20.50
C GLY A 38 -18.02 -48.55 -20.37
N LEU A 39 -18.61 -48.54 -19.17
CA LEU A 39 -19.94 -47.98 -18.94
C LEU A 39 -20.04 -46.49 -19.32
N PHE A 40 -18.92 -45.75 -19.22
CA PHE A 40 -18.84 -44.32 -19.52
C PHE A 40 -17.61 -43.98 -20.37
N PRO A 41 -17.72 -44.01 -21.71
CA PRO A 41 -16.60 -43.69 -22.59
C PRO A 41 -16.28 -42.19 -22.55
N VAL A 42 -14.98 -41.85 -22.59
CA VAL A 42 -14.48 -40.46 -22.57
C VAL A 42 -15.09 -39.61 -23.68
N SER A 43 -15.42 -40.21 -24.84
CA SER A 43 -16.04 -39.53 -25.97
C SER A 43 -17.42 -38.93 -25.68
N GLN A 44 -18.10 -39.36 -24.61
CA GLN A 44 -19.38 -38.76 -24.19
C GLN A 44 -19.20 -37.47 -23.38
N LEU A 45 -17.99 -37.18 -22.87
CA LEU A 45 -17.75 -36.01 -22.02
C LEU A 45 -17.78 -34.70 -22.81
N GLN A 46 -17.37 -34.70 -24.08
CA GLN A 46 -17.34 -33.50 -24.93
C GLN A 46 -18.72 -32.85 -25.11
N PRO A 47 -19.77 -33.56 -25.60
CA PRO A 47 -21.08 -32.96 -25.75
C PRO A 47 -21.73 -32.59 -24.41
N LEU A 48 -21.42 -33.33 -23.34
CA LEU A 48 -21.91 -33.02 -21.99
C LEU A 48 -21.32 -31.73 -21.45
N LEU A 49 -19.99 -31.56 -21.55
CA LEU A 49 -19.30 -30.35 -21.09
C LEU A 49 -19.68 -29.13 -21.94
N ALA A 50 -19.87 -29.29 -23.25
CA ALA A 50 -20.29 -28.21 -24.13
C ALA A 50 -21.73 -27.72 -23.86
N ALA A 51 -22.60 -28.58 -23.32
CA ALA A 51 -23.96 -28.24 -22.94
C ALA A 51 -24.10 -27.78 -21.48
N ALA A 52 -23.05 -27.98 -20.68
CA ALA A 52 -23.05 -27.70 -19.25
C ALA A 52 -22.93 -26.19 -18.97
N GLY A 53 -23.73 -25.68 -18.03
CA GLY A 53 -23.61 -24.30 -17.56
C GLY A 53 -22.35 -24.08 -16.71
N ALA A 54 -22.01 -22.82 -16.42
CA ALA A 54 -20.83 -22.47 -15.62
C ALA A 54 -20.84 -23.05 -14.18
N ASN A 55 -22.04 -23.30 -13.64
CA ASN A 55 -22.28 -23.86 -12.30
C ASN A 55 -22.69 -25.35 -12.32
N ASP A 56 -22.66 -25.99 -13.49
CA ASP A 56 -22.98 -27.41 -13.61
C ASP A 56 -21.93 -28.29 -12.90
N ARG A 57 -22.35 -29.43 -12.35
CA ARG A 57 -21.47 -30.32 -11.58
C ARG A 57 -20.33 -30.89 -12.41
N LEU A 58 -20.58 -31.22 -13.68
CA LEU A 58 -19.54 -31.68 -14.60
C LEU A 58 -18.49 -30.60 -14.84
N THR A 59 -18.94 -29.36 -15.08
CA THR A 59 -18.06 -28.20 -15.25
C THR A 59 -17.18 -28.02 -14.02
N ARG A 60 -17.75 -28.11 -12.82
CA ARG A 60 -17.01 -27.99 -11.55
C ARG A 60 -15.96 -29.08 -11.36
N ILE A 61 -16.27 -30.34 -11.68
CA ILE A 61 -15.31 -31.45 -11.61
C ILE A 61 -14.13 -31.17 -12.55
N PHE A 62 -14.38 -30.94 -13.84
CA PHE A 62 -13.30 -30.67 -14.80
C PHE A 62 -12.44 -29.48 -14.39
N ARG A 63 -13.08 -28.38 -14.01
CA ARG A 63 -12.46 -27.15 -13.51
C ARG A 63 -11.53 -27.41 -12.33
N LYS A 64 -12.01 -28.11 -11.29
CA LYS A 64 -11.24 -28.46 -10.09
C LYS A 64 -9.94 -29.17 -10.43
N PHE A 65 -9.98 -30.14 -11.34
CA PHE A 65 -8.80 -30.96 -11.65
C PHE A 65 -7.88 -30.37 -12.71
N VAL A 66 -8.43 -29.73 -13.73
CA VAL A 66 -7.64 -28.99 -14.73
C VAL A 66 -6.85 -27.89 -14.03
N ASN A 67 -7.50 -27.06 -13.21
CA ASN A 67 -6.83 -26.03 -12.42
C ASN A 67 -5.80 -26.62 -11.45
N HIS A 68 -6.03 -27.81 -10.88
CA HIS A 68 -5.03 -28.44 -10.02
C HIS A 68 -3.73 -28.75 -10.79
N TRP A 69 -3.81 -29.41 -11.94
CA TRP A 69 -2.61 -29.80 -12.69
C TRP A 69 -1.92 -28.66 -13.43
N ASP A 70 -2.65 -27.63 -13.85
CA ASP A 70 -2.03 -26.48 -14.52
C ASP A 70 -1.10 -25.66 -13.64
N TYR A 71 -1.38 -25.65 -12.33
CA TYR A 71 -0.63 -24.87 -11.34
C TYR A 71 0.07 -25.76 -10.32
N LEU A 72 0.23 -27.05 -10.62
CA LEU A 72 1.04 -27.94 -9.80
C LEU A 72 2.53 -27.57 -9.96
N ASP A 73 3.29 -27.59 -8.87
CA ASP A 73 4.74 -27.32 -8.88
C ASP A 73 5.55 -28.53 -9.38
N HIS A 74 6.65 -28.24 -10.10
CA HIS A 74 7.68 -29.16 -10.63
C HIS A 74 7.43 -30.69 -10.50
N GLN A 75 6.97 -31.29 -11.59
CA GLN A 75 6.87 -32.73 -11.82
C GLN A 75 7.48 -33.11 -13.18
N ASN A 76 8.00 -34.32 -13.32
CA ASN A 76 8.70 -34.76 -14.54
C ASN A 76 7.85 -34.69 -15.82
N TRP A 77 6.53 -34.89 -15.73
CA TRP A 77 5.65 -34.91 -16.91
C TRP A 77 5.46 -33.52 -17.53
N MET A 78 5.92 -32.47 -16.86
CA MET A 78 5.64 -31.08 -17.18
C MET A 78 6.94 -30.25 -17.11
N GLU A 79 8.05 -30.86 -17.48
CA GLU A 79 9.34 -30.17 -17.62
C GLU A 79 9.29 -29.18 -18.80
N GLY A 80 9.82 -27.96 -18.62
CA GLY A 80 9.96 -26.98 -19.70
C GLY A 80 8.71 -26.21 -20.12
N THR A 81 7.66 -26.14 -19.29
CA THR A 81 6.51 -25.25 -19.58
C THR A 81 6.11 -24.40 -18.37
N ILE A 82 5.35 -23.33 -18.63
CA ILE A 82 4.90 -22.36 -17.62
C ILE A 82 3.56 -22.81 -17.00
N ALA A 83 3.37 -22.60 -15.70
CA ALA A 83 2.11 -22.87 -15.00
C ALA A 83 0.94 -22.04 -15.58
N GLY A 84 -0.26 -22.62 -15.67
CA GLY A 84 -1.44 -21.96 -16.24
C GLY A 84 -1.34 -21.62 -17.74
N SER A 85 -0.30 -22.09 -18.44
CA SER A 85 -0.08 -21.80 -19.86
C SER A 85 -0.75 -22.82 -20.78
N GLN A 86 -1.07 -22.38 -22.00
CA GLN A 86 -1.49 -23.29 -23.08
C GLN A 86 -0.48 -24.42 -23.33
N GLN A 87 0.81 -24.16 -23.09
CA GLN A 87 1.84 -25.18 -23.27
C GLN A 87 1.68 -26.35 -22.31
N ARG A 88 1.42 -26.15 -20.99
CA ARG A 88 1.10 -27.34 -20.18
C ARG A 88 -0.28 -27.86 -20.29
N ARG A 89 -1.26 -27.03 -20.66
CA ARG A 89 -2.56 -27.57 -20.99
C ARG A 89 -2.47 -28.63 -22.09
N ARG A 90 -1.67 -28.38 -23.14
CA ARG A 90 -1.37 -29.36 -24.20
C ARG A 90 -0.65 -30.61 -23.69
N VAL A 91 0.29 -30.46 -22.75
CA VAL A 91 0.99 -31.60 -22.14
C VAL A 91 0.04 -32.43 -21.27
N LEU A 92 -0.78 -31.78 -20.44
CA LEU A 92 -1.81 -32.41 -19.62
C LEU A 92 -2.79 -33.22 -20.48
N TYR A 93 -3.32 -32.62 -21.55
CA TYR A 93 -4.23 -33.32 -22.46
C TYR A 93 -3.62 -34.56 -23.09
N ARG A 94 -2.33 -34.49 -23.45
CA ARG A 94 -1.58 -35.65 -23.96
C ARG A 94 -1.47 -36.75 -22.89
N VAL A 95 -1.21 -36.40 -21.63
CA VAL A 95 -1.09 -37.37 -20.53
C VAL A 95 -2.46 -37.99 -20.18
N LEU A 96 -3.52 -37.19 -20.18
CA LEU A 96 -4.89 -37.66 -19.94
C LEU A 96 -5.42 -38.53 -21.10
N GLY A 97 -4.85 -38.38 -22.30
CA GLY A 97 -5.25 -39.13 -23.49
C GLY A 97 -6.62 -38.73 -24.02
N ILE A 98 -6.98 -37.45 -23.92
CA ILE A 98 -8.27 -36.92 -24.39
C ILE A 98 -8.19 -36.42 -25.83
N ASP A 99 -9.30 -36.51 -26.57
CA ASP A 99 -9.39 -36.08 -27.98
C ASP A 99 -9.46 -34.55 -28.14
N GLU A 100 -9.23 -34.09 -29.37
CA GLU A 100 -9.17 -32.65 -29.71
C GLU A 100 -10.51 -31.93 -29.45
N GLY A 101 -11.65 -32.59 -29.68
CA GLY A 101 -12.95 -31.99 -29.41
C GLY A 101 -13.18 -31.72 -27.92
N LEU A 102 -12.78 -32.67 -27.06
CA LEU A 102 -12.83 -32.46 -25.61
C LEU A 102 -11.80 -31.40 -25.16
N CYS A 103 -10.62 -31.35 -25.79
CA CYS A 103 -9.63 -30.30 -25.53
C CYS A 103 -10.20 -28.89 -25.82
N GLU A 104 -10.90 -28.71 -26.94
CA GLU A 104 -11.55 -27.45 -27.31
C GLU A 104 -12.65 -27.06 -26.32
N ALA A 105 -13.51 -28.02 -25.93
CA ALA A 105 -14.55 -27.79 -24.93
C ALA A 105 -13.96 -27.36 -23.57
N ILE A 106 -12.89 -28.02 -23.11
CA ILE A 106 -12.18 -27.65 -21.88
C ILE A 106 -11.52 -26.27 -22.04
N ASN A 107 -10.88 -25.95 -23.17
CA ASN A 107 -10.26 -24.64 -23.37
C ASN A 107 -11.28 -23.49 -23.42
N ALA A 108 -12.45 -23.74 -24.02
CA ALA A 108 -13.54 -22.77 -24.08
C ALA A 108 -14.17 -22.56 -22.69
N ALA A 109 -14.39 -23.65 -21.94
CA ALA A 109 -14.93 -23.59 -20.58
C ALA A 109 -13.92 -23.04 -19.56
N PHE A 110 -12.61 -23.29 -19.78
CA PHE A 110 -11.52 -22.96 -18.86
C PHE A 110 -10.31 -22.36 -19.60
N PRO A 111 -10.38 -21.08 -20.01
CA PRO A 111 -9.30 -20.40 -20.70
C PRO A 111 -8.00 -20.42 -19.87
N CYS A 112 -6.87 -20.71 -20.54
CA CYS A 112 -5.56 -20.61 -19.90
C CYS A 112 -5.27 -19.15 -19.55
N SER A 113 -5.05 -18.86 -18.26
CA SER A 113 -4.61 -17.53 -17.82
C SER A 113 -3.40 -17.72 -16.90
N PRO A 114 -2.17 -17.38 -17.34
CA PRO A 114 -1.03 -17.47 -16.45
C PRO A 114 -1.31 -16.62 -15.21
N LEU A 115 -1.14 -17.22 -14.03
CA LEU A 115 -1.23 -16.49 -12.78
C LEU A 115 0.07 -15.73 -12.59
N LEU A 116 -0.04 -14.52 -12.06
CA LEU A 116 1.12 -13.81 -11.56
C LEU A 116 1.42 -14.38 -10.18
N ASP A 117 2.59 -15.02 -10.06
CA ASP A 117 3.07 -15.45 -8.77
C ASP A 117 3.27 -14.23 -7.86
N PRO A 118 3.03 -14.37 -6.54
CA PRO A 118 3.37 -13.32 -5.60
C PRO A 118 4.86 -13.00 -5.71
N THR A 119 5.21 -11.73 -5.53
CA THR A 119 6.61 -11.31 -5.47
C THR A 119 7.13 -11.57 -4.06
N ILE A 120 8.24 -12.30 -3.95
CA ILE A 120 8.72 -12.77 -2.65
C ILE A 120 10.18 -12.42 -2.47
N ILE A 121 10.49 -11.79 -1.35
CA ILE A 121 11.85 -11.52 -0.90
C ILE A 121 12.06 -12.27 0.41
N ALA A 122 12.92 -13.28 0.38
CA ALA A 122 13.21 -14.15 1.52
C ALA A 122 14.59 -14.80 1.33
N GLU A 123 15.21 -15.24 2.42
CA GLU A 123 16.35 -16.16 2.34
C GLU A 123 15.90 -17.53 1.81
N GLU A 124 16.87 -18.37 1.43
CA GLU A 124 16.61 -19.80 1.29
C GLU A 124 16.17 -20.35 2.65
N HIS A 125 14.93 -20.82 2.70
CA HIS A 125 14.34 -21.46 3.87
C HIS A 125 14.19 -22.95 3.61
N GLU A 126 14.16 -23.72 4.68
CA GLU A 126 13.84 -25.14 4.62
C GLU A 126 12.41 -25.32 4.09
N GLN A 127 12.27 -26.00 2.95
CA GLN A 127 10.96 -26.36 2.41
C GLN A 127 10.37 -27.50 3.23
N TRP A 128 9.63 -27.13 4.28
CA TRP A 128 8.94 -28.10 5.14
C TRP A 128 7.50 -28.36 4.70
N TYR A 129 6.81 -27.37 4.11
CA TYR A 129 5.42 -27.50 3.69
C TYR A 129 5.35 -28.09 2.27
N THR A 130 5.50 -29.41 2.18
CA THR A 130 5.52 -30.13 0.90
C THR A 130 4.10 -30.45 0.41
N THR A 131 3.99 -30.83 -0.87
CA THR A 131 2.71 -31.27 -1.47
C THR A 131 2.15 -32.50 -0.76
N GLU A 132 2.99 -33.38 -0.22
CA GLU A 132 2.55 -34.54 0.56
C GLU A 132 1.91 -34.14 1.90
N ILE A 133 2.50 -33.16 2.60
CA ILE A 133 1.95 -32.63 3.85
C ILE A 133 0.63 -31.93 3.60
N GLU A 134 0.56 -31.11 2.55
CA GLU A 134 -0.68 -30.47 2.13
C GLU A 134 -1.76 -31.50 1.79
N ALA A 135 -1.45 -32.52 0.99
CA ALA A 135 -2.42 -33.54 0.61
C ALA A 135 -2.91 -34.38 1.81
N GLY A 136 -2.10 -34.52 2.87
CA GLY A 136 -2.49 -35.18 4.11
C GLY A 136 -3.37 -34.32 5.02
N HIS A 137 -3.31 -33.00 4.86
CA HIS A 137 -3.93 -32.01 5.74
C HIS A 137 -4.39 -30.77 4.93
N SER A 138 -5.54 -30.86 4.27
CA SER A 138 -6.12 -29.76 3.46
C SER A 138 -7.60 -29.46 3.72
N TYR A 139 -8.21 -30.09 4.73
CA TYR A 139 -9.67 -30.05 4.92
C TYR A 139 -10.23 -28.62 4.96
N TYR A 140 -9.72 -27.76 5.87
CA TYR A 140 -10.24 -26.41 6.01
C TYR A 140 -9.90 -25.53 4.80
N MET A 141 -8.75 -25.75 4.18
CA MET A 141 -8.37 -25.02 2.96
C MET A 141 -9.28 -25.38 1.77
N ASP A 142 -9.57 -26.67 1.58
CA ASP A 142 -10.41 -27.17 0.50
C ASP A 142 -11.84 -26.66 0.63
N GLU A 143 -12.42 -26.78 1.84
CA GLU A 143 -13.75 -26.26 2.17
C GLU A 143 -13.84 -24.73 1.95
N TYR A 144 -12.79 -23.99 2.30
CA TYR A 144 -12.74 -22.55 2.09
C TYR A 144 -12.72 -22.16 0.60
N LEU A 145 -11.91 -22.85 -0.22
CA LEU A 145 -11.86 -22.59 -1.67
C LEU A 145 -13.18 -22.93 -2.37
N GLU A 146 -13.80 -24.05 -1.99
CA GLU A 146 -15.12 -24.44 -2.49
C GLU A 146 -16.17 -23.40 -2.10
N GLN A 147 -16.20 -22.98 -0.84
CA GLN A 147 -17.09 -21.95 -0.33
C GLN A 147 -16.92 -20.60 -1.08
N LEU A 148 -15.69 -20.13 -1.28
CA LEU A 148 -15.42 -18.87 -2.00
C LEU A 148 -15.99 -18.91 -3.42
N THR A 149 -15.71 -19.99 -4.15
CA THR A 149 -16.10 -20.12 -5.56
C THR A 149 -17.59 -20.39 -5.72
N GLU A 150 -18.17 -21.28 -4.90
CA GLU A 150 -19.54 -21.75 -5.08
C GLU A 150 -20.60 -20.87 -4.39
N ARG A 151 -20.27 -20.26 -3.24
CA ARG A 151 -21.27 -19.54 -2.41
C ARG A 151 -21.08 -18.02 -2.43
N GLN A 152 -19.85 -17.56 -2.66
CA GLN A 152 -19.55 -16.13 -2.74
C GLN A 152 -19.34 -15.64 -4.19
N ASN A 153 -19.47 -16.51 -5.20
CA ASN A 153 -19.19 -16.19 -6.60
C ASN A 153 -17.82 -15.52 -6.79
N PHE A 154 -16.84 -15.93 -5.97
CA PHE A 154 -15.50 -15.37 -6.05
C PHE A 154 -14.83 -15.87 -7.35
N PRO A 155 -14.25 -14.97 -8.17
CA PRO A 155 -13.64 -15.38 -9.43
C PRO A 155 -12.58 -16.45 -9.21
N GLU A 156 -12.64 -17.55 -9.95
CA GLU A 156 -11.74 -18.70 -9.74
C GLU A 156 -10.27 -18.36 -9.91
N LYS A 157 -9.94 -17.51 -10.87
CA LYS A 157 -8.57 -17.03 -11.05
C LYS A 157 -8.08 -16.31 -9.78
N SER A 158 -8.95 -15.52 -9.14
CA SER A 158 -8.66 -14.88 -7.85
C SER A 158 -8.58 -15.89 -6.71
N ALA A 159 -9.45 -16.91 -6.68
CA ALA A 159 -9.38 -18.00 -5.70
C ALA A 159 -8.06 -18.77 -5.83
N LYS A 160 -7.61 -19.04 -7.05
CA LYS A 160 -6.35 -19.75 -7.31
C LYS A 160 -5.13 -18.91 -6.97
N ALA A 161 -5.13 -17.61 -7.29
CA ALA A 161 -4.09 -16.68 -6.85
C ALA A 161 -4.00 -16.63 -5.31
N LEU A 162 -5.15 -16.65 -4.64
CA LEU A 162 -5.23 -16.73 -3.18
C LEU A 162 -4.66 -18.04 -2.65
N GLU A 163 -5.01 -19.18 -3.27
CA GLU A 163 -4.48 -20.51 -2.91
C GLU A 163 -2.95 -20.52 -2.98
N ILE A 164 -2.36 -20.08 -4.09
CA ILE A 164 -0.91 -19.99 -4.30
C ILE A 164 -0.28 -19.06 -3.26
N ALA A 165 -0.79 -17.83 -3.12
CA ALA A 165 -0.22 -16.87 -2.18
C ALA A 165 -0.30 -17.37 -0.72
N SER A 166 -1.41 -18.01 -0.32
CA SER A 166 -1.55 -18.57 1.03
C SER A 166 -0.57 -19.72 1.29
N ARG A 167 -0.31 -20.57 0.28
CA ARG A 167 0.69 -21.64 0.34
C ARG A 167 2.10 -21.07 0.50
N GLU A 168 2.45 -20.06 -0.30
CA GLU A 168 3.76 -19.38 -0.20
C GLU A 168 3.97 -18.70 1.16
N ILE A 169 2.91 -18.19 1.79
CA ILE A 169 3.01 -17.62 3.14
C ILE A 169 3.24 -18.73 4.18
N VAL A 170 2.48 -19.82 4.13
CA VAL A 170 2.60 -20.93 5.10
C VAL A 170 3.93 -21.67 4.97
N SER A 171 4.44 -21.86 3.74
CA SER A 171 5.73 -22.52 3.52
C SER A 171 6.91 -21.78 4.15
N ARG A 172 6.77 -20.46 4.37
CA ARG A 172 7.78 -19.60 5.01
C ARG A 172 7.64 -19.48 6.52
N LEU A 173 6.61 -20.09 7.10
CA LEU A 173 6.51 -20.23 8.55
C LEU A 173 7.43 -21.37 9.02
N SER A 174 7.65 -21.52 10.33
CA SER A 174 8.38 -22.67 10.87
C SER A 174 7.49 -23.91 10.94
N ASP A 175 7.97 -25.08 10.51
CA ASP A 175 7.28 -26.36 10.76
C ASP A 175 6.78 -26.45 12.22
N PRO A 176 5.46 -26.59 12.45
CA PRO A 176 4.88 -26.62 13.78
C PRO A 176 5.34 -27.82 14.61
N THR A 177 5.86 -28.87 13.97
CA THR A 177 6.37 -30.09 14.60
C THR A 177 7.89 -30.08 14.84
N ARG A 178 8.59 -29.02 14.40
CA ARG A 178 10.04 -28.87 14.54
C ARG A 178 10.47 -29.05 15.99
N LYS A 179 11.54 -29.81 16.23
CA LYS A 179 12.07 -30.02 17.60
C LYS A 179 12.52 -28.71 18.25
N GLU A 180 13.28 -27.90 17.52
CA GLU A 180 13.71 -26.58 17.98
C GLU A 180 12.61 -25.55 17.76
N ALA A 181 12.33 -24.74 18.79
CA ALA A 181 11.40 -23.63 18.65
C ALA A 181 12.02 -22.54 17.76
N TYR A 182 11.28 -22.10 16.75
CA TYR A 182 11.67 -21.01 15.87
C TYR A 182 10.48 -20.10 15.59
N GLN A 183 10.75 -18.80 15.61
CA GLN A 183 9.76 -17.75 15.40
C GLN A 183 10.12 -16.96 14.14
N THR A 184 9.25 -17.08 13.13
CA THR A 184 9.29 -16.27 11.91
C THR A 184 8.56 -14.93 12.10
N LYS A 185 9.02 -13.91 11.39
CA LYS A 185 8.41 -12.58 11.25
C LYS A 185 8.40 -12.20 9.78
N GLY A 186 7.21 -12.23 9.18
CA GLY A 186 6.99 -11.88 7.79
C GLY A 186 6.07 -10.68 7.62
N LEU A 187 6.12 -10.07 6.43
CA LEU A 187 5.22 -9.01 6.00
C LEU A 187 4.54 -9.37 4.68
N VAL A 188 3.22 -9.28 4.65
CA VAL A 188 2.39 -9.43 3.45
C VAL A 188 1.84 -8.07 3.04
N VAL A 189 2.19 -7.64 1.83
CA VAL A 189 1.83 -6.36 1.25
C VAL A 189 0.77 -6.57 0.16
N GLY A 190 -0.48 -6.22 0.48
CA GLY A 190 -1.59 -6.23 -0.48
C GLY A 190 -1.90 -4.84 -1.04
N TYR A 191 -2.76 -4.73 -2.04
CA TYR A 191 -3.30 -3.42 -2.44
C TYR A 191 -4.38 -2.96 -1.45
N VAL A 192 -4.67 -1.66 -1.39
CA VAL A 192 -5.74 -1.09 -0.55
C VAL A 192 -7.08 -1.74 -0.94
N GLN A 193 -7.84 -2.33 -0.01
CA GLN A 193 -9.12 -2.99 -0.31
C GLN A 193 -9.07 -4.13 -1.36
N SER A 194 -7.94 -4.82 -1.49
CA SER A 194 -7.77 -5.94 -2.44
C SER A 194 -8.19 -7.32 -1.94
N GLY A 195 -8.77 -7.42 -0.74
CA GLY A 195 -9.13 -8.72 -0.16
C GLY A 195 -8.02 -9.37 0.68
N LYS A 196 -7.17 -8.57 1.34
CA LYS A 196 -6.16 -9.05 2.32
C LYS A 196 -6.77 -10.00 3.36
N THR A 197 -8.00 -9.72 3.82
CA THR A 197 -8.74 -10.57 4.75
C THR A 197 -9.00 -11.96 4.20
N SER A 198 -9.41 -12.09 2.93
CA SER A 198 -9.60 -13.39 2.28
C SER A 198 -8.28 -14.15 2.20
N ASN A 199 -7.16 -13.45 1.92
CA ASN A 199 -5.85 -14.09 1.88
C ASN A 199 -5.42 -14.61 3.27
N PHE A 200 -5.53 -13.81 4.34
CA PHE A 200 -5.17 -14.33 5.66
C PHE A 200 -6.16 -15.38 6.20
N ALA A 201 -7.43 -15.37 5.77
CA ALA A 201 -8.36 -16.46 6.08
C ALA A 201 -7.86 -17.78 5.47
N GLY A 202 -7.38 -17.76 4.21
CA GLY A 202 -6.73 -18.92 3.59
C GLY A 202 -5.45 -19.34 4.30
N VAL A 203 -4.62 -18.38 4.74
CA VAL A 203 -3.43 -18.69 5.57
C VAL A 203 -3.83 -19.32 6.91
N ILE A 204 -4.90 -18.85 7.55
CA ILE A 204 -5.41 -19.39 8.81
C ILE A 204 -5.92 -20.81 8.62
N ALA A 205 -6.73 -21.07 7.59
CA ALA A 205 -7.25 -22.39 7.25
C ALA A 205 -6.08 -23.38 7.03
N ARG A 206 -5.15 -23.01 6.16
CA ARG A 206 -3.96 -23.80 5.84
C ARG A 206 -3.03 -24.02 7.03
N ALA A 207 -2.80 -22.99 7.85
CA ALA A 207 -2.00 -23.11 9.07
C ALA A 207 -2.68 -24.03 10.09
N ALA A 208 -4.00 -23.94 10.24
CA ALA A 208 -4.75 -24.85 11.09
C ALA A 208 -4.63 -26.29 10.58
N ASP A 209 -4.77 -26.53 9.27
CA ASP A 209 -4.55 -27.87 8.74
C ASP A 209 -3.11 -28.39 9.03
N ALA A 210 -2.10 -27.53 8.82
CA ALA A 210 -0.69 -27.88 9.02
C ALA A 210 -0.28 -28.17 10.47
N GLY A 211 -1.05 -27.73 11.47
CA GLY A 211 -0.76 -28.00 12.89
C GLY A 211 -0.63 -26.78 13.80
N TYR A 212 -0.87 -25.56 13.32
CA TYR A 212 -0.96 -24.41 14.23
C TYR A 212 -2.27 -24.48 15.02
N ARG A 213 -2.17 -24.52 16.36
CA ARG A 213 -3.34 -24.78 17.24
C ARG A 213 -3.78 -23.58 18.06
N LEU A 214 -3.03 -22.49 18.01
CA LEU A 214 -3.41 -21.20 18.57
C LEU A 214 -3.31 -20.12 17.50
N ILE A 215 -4.43 -19.48 17.18
CA ILE A 215 -4.48 -18.43 16.17
C ILE A 215 -5.00 -17.16 16.82
N ILE A 216 -4.17 -16.12 16.77
CA ILE A 216 -4.47 -14.81 17.33
C ILE A 216 -4.45 -13.80 16.20
N VAL A 217 -5.60 -13.18 15.96
CA VAL A 217 -5.76 -12.13 14.96
C VAL A 217 -5.87 -10.80 15.68
N LEU A 218 -4.87 -9.94 15.47
CA LEU A 218 -4.86 -8.55 15.90
C LEU A 218 -5.55 -7.73 14.80
N GLY A 219 -6.83 -7.44 14.98
CA GLY A 219 -7.61 -6.61 14.06
C GLY A 219 -7.32 -5.11 14.23
N GLY A 220 -8.28 -4.26 13.86
CA GLY A 220 -8.12 -2.81 14.01
C GLY A 220 -8.05 -2.28 15.46
N THR A 221 -7.94 -0.96 15.61
CA THR A 221 -7.91 -0.28 16.93
C THR A 221 -9.30 -0.06 17.53
N ILE A 222 -10.36 -0.18 16.71
CA ILE A 222 -11.76 0.06 17.07
C ILE A 222 -12.58 -1.22 16.93
N ASN A 223 -13.69 -1.31 17.66
CA ASN A 223 -14.48 -2.55 17.73
C ASN A 223 -15.06 -2.93 16.35
N ILE A 224 -15.55 -1.98 15.54
CA ILE A 224 -16.17 -2.31 14.24
C ILE A 224 -15.22 -3.06 13.31
N LEU A 225 -13.95 -2.63 13.22
CA LEU A 225 -12.95 -3.33 12.43
C LEU A 225 -12.72 -4.75 12.95
N ARG A 226 -12.65 -4.90 14.27
CA ARG A 226 -12.51 -6.21 14.91
C ARG A 226 -13.74 -7.10 14.67
N ASP A 227 -14.94 -6.54 14.79
CA ASP A 227 -16.22 -7.24 14.62
C ASP A 227 -16.38 -7.69 13.15
N GLN A 228 -15.96 -6.87 12.19
CA GLN A 228 -15.88 -7.23 10.77
C GLN A 228 -14.88 -8.36 10.51
N THR A 229 -13.67 -8.30 11.10
CA THR A 229 -12.69 -9.38 11.00
C THR A 229 -13.24 -10.67 11.63
N GLN A 230 -13.91 -10.59 12.79
CA GLN A 230 -14.52 -11.75 13.45
C GLN A 230 -15.60 -12.38 12.57
N PHE A 231 -16.51 -11.57 12.02
CA PHE A 231 -17.57 -12.04 11.13
C PHE A 231 -17.00 -12.79 9.93
N ARG A 232 -15.98 -12.21 9.26
CA ARG A 232 -15.35 -12.83 8.09
C ARG A 232 -14.69 -14.15 8.44
N LEU A 233 -13.96 -14.25 9.56
CA LEU A 233 -13.35 -15.50 9.97
C LEU A 233 -14.37 -16.56 10.41
N ASP A 234 -15.47 -16.14 11.05
CA ASP A 234 -16.55 -17.06 11.41
C ASP A 234 -17.24 -17.62 10.15
N ARG A 235 -17.44 -16.77 9.14
CA ARG A 235 -18.03 -17.11 7.84
C ARG A 235 -17.11 -17.98 6.98
N ASP A 236 -15.84 -17.60 6.86
CA ASP A 236 -14.91 -18.11 5.85
C ASP A 236 -14.03 -19.27 6.37
N VAL A 237 -13.83 -19.39 7.69
CA VAL A 237 -12.90 -20.39 8.27
C VAL A 237 -13.60 -21.31 9.28
N VAL A 238 -14.35 -20.74 10.22
CA VAL A 238 -14.99 -21.53 11.28
C VAL A 238 -16.13 -22.34 10.67
N GLY A 239 -17.08 -21.69 10.01
CA GLY A 239 -18.25 -22.33 9.44
C GLY A 239 -19.45 -22.39 10.39
N PHE A 240 -20.64 -22.50 9.81
CA PHE A 240 -21.91 -22.23 10.48
C PHE A 240 -22.21 -23.21 11.63
N GLU A 241 -21.85 -24.49 11.50
CA GLU A 241 -22.14 -25.56 12.47
C GLU A 241 -21.50 -25.35 13.86
N MET A 242 -20.59 -24.38 13.98
CA MET A 242 -19.92 -24.01 15.23
C MET A 242 -20.28 -22.60 15.74
N VAL A 243 -21.10 -21.83 15.01
CA VAL A 243 -21.45 -20.43 15.35
C VAL A 243 -22.93 -20.09 15.15
N ASP A 244 -23.78 -21.06 14.88
CA ASP A 244 -25.22 -20.89 14.61
C ASP A 244 -25.94 -20.06 15.68
N ASP A 245 -25.73 -20.34 16.95
CA ASP A 245 -26.31 -19.60 18.08
C ASP A 245 -25.99 -18.09 18.07
N ASP A 246 -24.84 -17.70 17.51
CA ASP A 246 -24.39 -16.31 17.48
C ASP A 246 -24.98 -15.51 16.31
N TYR A 247 -25.43 -16.20 15.27
CA TYR A 247 -25.86 -15.62 13.99
C TYR A 247 -27.31 -15.92 13.59
N ASP A 248 -28.12 -16.44 14.53
CA ASP A 248 -29.56 -16.65 14.31
C ASP A 248 -30.27 -15.34 13.90
N GLY A 249 -31.13 -15.43 12.87
CA GLY A 249 -31.88 -14.30 12.32
C GLY A 249 -31.08 -13.28 11.48
N ILE A 250 -29.79 -13.51 11.22
CA ILE A 250 -28.99 -12.66 10.32
C ILE A 250 -29.21 -13.09 8.86
N ALA A 251 -29.27 -12.10 7.95
CA ALA A 251 -29.37 -12.35 6.52
C ALA A 251 -28.07 -13.00 5.97
N ASP A 252 -28.19 -13.71 4.84
CA ASP A 252 -27.06 -14.29 4.09
C ASP A 252 -26.25 -15.39 4.83
N THR A 253 -26.89 -16.17 5.72
CA THR A 253 -26.25 -17.34 6.36
C THR A 253 -25.95 -18.49 5.38
N ASP A 254 -26.43 -18.40 4.14
CA ASP A 254 -26.11 -19.27 3.02
C ASP A 254 -24.66 -19.08 2.51
N LYS A 255 -24.08 -17.89 2.72
CA LYS A 255 -22.69 -17.57 2.36
C LYS A 255 -21.66 -18.12 3.34
N PHE A 256 -22.08 -18.56 4.52
CA PHE A 256 -21.18 -19.21 5.48
C PHE A 256 -20.67 -20.52 4.91
N LEU A 257 -19.42 -20.86 5.26
CA LEU A 257 -18.88 -22.20 5.10
C LEU A 257 -19.79 -23.20 5.82
N ARG A 258 -20.09 -24.32 5.15
CA ARG A 258 -20.97 -25.38 5.65
C ARG A 258 -20.24 -26.70 5.54
N HIS A 259 -19.90 -27.27 6.69
CA HIS A 259 -19.27 -28.58 6.77
C HIS A 259 -20.28 -29.72 6.58
N GLY A 260 -21.58 -29.45 6.74
CA GLY A 260 -22.66 -30.45 6.64
C GLY A 260 -22.91 -31.22 7.95
N ALA A 261 -21.90 -31.33 8.80
CA ALA A 261 -21.97 -31.76 10.20
C ALA A 261 -20.85 -31.06 10.99
N ARG A 262 -20.73 -31.27 12.31
CA ARG A 262 -19.56 -30.76 13.02
C ARG A 262 -18.29 -31.45 12.50
N PRO A 263 -17.17 -30.73 12.25
CA PRO A 263 -15.94 -31.33 11.74
C PRO A 263 -15.45 -32.56 12.54
N SER A 264 -15.60 -32.55 13.86
CA SER A 264 -15.32 -33.71 14.72
C SER A 264 -16.15 -34.97 14.42
N GLU A 265 -17.38 -34.82 13.94
CA GLU A 265 -18.23 -35.92 13.50
C GLU A 265 -17.79 -36.48 12.14
N LEU A 266 -17.05 -35.68 11.37
CA LEU A 266 -16.46 -36.03 10.07
C LEU A 266 -15.01 -36.54 10.19
N GLY A 267 -14.46 -36.60 11.41
CA GLY A 267 -13.10 -37.07 11.66
C GLY A 267 -12.02 -35.98 11.62
N TYR A 268 -12.42 -34.71 11.54
CA TYR A 268 -11.52 -33.55 11.58
C TYR A 268 -11.56 -32.86 12.96
N PHE A 269 -10.67 -31.90 13.24
CA PHE A 269 -10.70 -31.16 14.51
C PHE A 269 -11.75 -30.06 14.48
N ASP A 270 -12.29 -29.63 15.63
CA ASP A 270 -13.18 -28.46 15.70
C ASP A 270 -12.38 -27.16 15.94
N TRP A 271 -12.98 -26.03 15.54
CA TRP A 271 -12.57 -24.71 16.01
C TRP A 271 -13.13 -24.43 17.41
N GLN A 272 -12.25 -24.02 18.33
CA GLN A 272 -12.60 -23.48 19.63
C GLN A 272 -12.43 -21.96 19.62
N ARG A 273 -13.53 -21.25 19.45
CA ARG A 273 -13.52 -19.79 19.44
C ARG A 273 -13.51 -19.23 20.87
N LEU A 274 -12.79 -18.11 21.08
CA LEU A 274 -12.68 -17.43 22.37
C LEU A 274 -13.16 -15.97 22.34
N THR A 275 -13.59 -15.47 21.18
CA THR A 275 -14.09 -14.11 20.97
C THR A 275 -15.35 -14.14 20.11
N GLY A 276 -16.29 -13.23 20.36
CA GLY A 276 -17.63 -13.16 19.73
C GLY A 276 -17.82 -11.95 18.81
N PRO A 277 -18.83 -11.93 17.90
CA PRO A 277 -19.17 -10.72 17.14
C PRO A 277 -19.63 -9.58 18.04
N LYS A 278 -20.30 -9.89 19.17
CA LYS A 278 -20.89 -8.90 20.07
C LYS A 278 -19.93 -8.37 21.14
N TYR A 279 -18.83 -9.08 21.42
CA TYR A 279 -17.90 -8.73 22.50
C TYR A 279 -16.46 -9.12 22.22
N ASP A 280 -15.54 -8.26 22.65
CA ASP A 280 -14.09 -8.45 22.58
C ASP A 280 -13.62 -9.41 23.68
N TYR A 281 -12.34 -9.79 23.68
CA TYR A 281 -11.80 -10.75 24.64
C TYR A 281 -11.99 -10.31 26.09
N LYS A 282 -12.54 -11.22 26.89
CA LYS A 282 -12.75 -11.08 28.33
C LYS A 282 -11.93 -12.14 29.04
N GLU A 283 -11.48 -11.84 30.25
CA GLU A 283 -10.80 -12.85 31.06
C GLU A 283 -11.72 -14.06 31.27
N LEU A 284 -11.22 -15.25 30.94
CA LEU A 284 -12.02 -16.47 30.91
C LEU A 284 -12.46 -16.93 32.30
N LYS A 285 -11.68 -16.59 33.34
CA LYS A 285 -11.96 -16.96 34.75
C LYS A 285 -12.25 -18.46 34.89
N ARG A 286 -13.51 -18.85 35.10
CA ARG A 286 -13.94 -20.25 35.23
C ARG A 286 -13.94 -21.01 33.88
N GLY A 287 -13.91 -20.31 32.75
CA GLY A 287 -13.83 -20.88 31.40
C GLY A 287 -12.42 -21.03 30.85
N ILE A 288 -11.39 -20.97 31.71
CA ILE A 288 -9.98 -21.03 31.28
C ILE A 288 -9.65 -22.34 30.53
N ASP A 289 -10.38 -23.42 30.81
CA ASP A 289 -10.21 -24.73 30.16
C ASP A 289 -10.40 -24.66 28.63
N ALA A 290 -11.16 -23.68 28.11
CA ALA A 290 -11.29 -23.46 26.67
C ALA A 290 -9.96 -23.05 26.00
N LEU A 291 -9.00 -22.51 26.76
CA LEU A 291 -7.66 -22.14 26.32
C LEU A 291 -6.60 -23.23 26.58
N GLU A 292 -6.95 -24.36 27.19
CA GLU A 292 -6.01 -25.44 27.52
C GLU A 292 -5.72 -26.38 26.34
N PHE A 293 -4.49 -26.87 26.23
CA PHE A 293 -4.02 -27.77 25.17
C PHE A 293 -3.78 -29.17 25.73
N GLU A 294 -4.80 -30.03 25.63
CA GLU A 294 -4.73 -31.39 26.14
C GLU A 294 -3.80 -32.27 25.28
N ARG A 295 -2.97 -33.07 25.94
CA ARG A 295 -2.08 -34.05 25.30
C ARG A 295 -2.71 -35.42 25.38
N ARG A 296 -2.89 -36.07 24.23
CA ARG A 296 -3.37 -37.45 24.12
C ARG A 296 -2.32 -38.45 24.62
N ASP A 297 -1.06 -38.22 24.28
CA ASP A 297 0.11 -38.95 24.77
C ASP A 297 0.93 -38.03 25.69
N LEU A 298 0.83 -38.28 27.00
CA LEU A 298 1.53 -37.52 28.03
C LEU A 298 3.06 -37.67 27.99
N GLY A 299 3.57 -38.74 27.35
CA GLY A 299 4.99 -39.00 27.18
C GLY A 299 5.64 -38.15 26.09
N LYS A 300 4.84 -37.47 25.26
CA LYS A 300 5.31 -36.61 24.15
C LYS A 300 4.99 -35.13 24.42
N PRO A 301 5.78 -34.20 23.86
CA PRO A 301 5.44 -32.78 23.90
C PRO A 301 4.18 -32.49 23.08
N PHE A 302 3.58 -31.31 23.26
CA PHE A 302 2.34 -30.97 22.55
C PHE A 302 2.55 -30.83 21.03
N PHE A 303 3.69 -30.27 20.59
CA PHE A 303 4.01 -30.12 19.16
C PHE A 303 4.30 -31.43 18.41
N HIS A 304 4.29 -32.60 19.09
CA HIS A 304 4.42 -33.88 18.41
C HIS A 304 3.16 -34.19 17.60
N PRO A 305 3.25 -34.71 16.35
CA PRO A 305 2.10 -35.01 15.48
C PRO A 305 0.92 -35.71 16.18
N ASP A 306 1.18 -36.78 16.95
CA ASP A 306 0.17 -37.53 17.71
C ASP A 306 -0.65 -36.71 18.72
N ASN A 307 -0.08 -35.63 19.26
CA ASN A 307 -0.77 -34.70 20.15
C ASN A 307 -1.35 -33.51 19.39
N LEU A 308 -0.65 -33.05 18.35
CA LEU A 308 -0.93 -31.82 17.63
C LEU A 308 -2.14 -31.96 16.69
N HIS A 309 -2.11 -32.91 15.77
CA HIS A 309 -3.15 -33.03 14.73
C HIS A 309 -4.57 -33.26 15.28
N PRO A 310 -4.81 -34.13 16.28
CA PRO A 310 -6.16 -34.34 16.82
C PRO A 310 -6.63 -33.22 17.77
N SER A 311 -5.77 -32.28 18.17
CA SER A 311 -6.17 -31.16 19.01
C SER A 311 -7.06 -30.19 18.25
N LYS A 312 -8.07 -29.63 18.95
CA LYS A 312 -8.82 -28.46 18.48
C LYS A 312 -7.91 -27.27 18.21
N ALA A 313 -8.27 -26.46 17.21
CA ALA A 313 -7.61 -25.18 16.92
C ALA A 313 -8.35 -24.04 17.65
N ARG A 314 -7.61 -23.14 18.30
CA ARG A 314 -8.19 -22.00 19.03
C ARG A 314 -8.10 -20.73 18.22
N LEU A 315 -9.19 -19.97 18.16
CA LEU A 315 -9.26 -18.69 17.48
C LEU A 315 -9.58 -17.54 18.45
N ILE A 316 -8.70 -16.54 18.47
CA ILE A 316 -8.83 -15.30 19.23
C ILE A 316 -8.74 -14.12 18.26
N VAL A 317 -9.82 -13.35 18.11
CA VAL A 317 -9.84 -12.11 17.32
C VAL A 317 -9.99 -10.93 18.27
N ILE A 318 -8.96 -10.10 18.38
CA ILE A 318 -8.91 -8.99 19.32
C ILE A 318 -8.54 -7.68 18.64
N LYS A 319 -8.99 -6.57 19.24
CA LYS A 319 -8.53 -5.25 18.81
C LYS A 319 -7.10 -4.99 19.30
N LYS A 320 -6.39 -4.08 18.62
CA LYS A 320 -5.04 -3.62 19.01
C LYS A 320 -5.04 -2.71 20.24
N SER A 321 -5.50 -3.22 21.37
CA SER A 321 -5.68 -2.46 22.61
C SER A 321 -4.89 -3.11 23.76
N PRO A 322 -3.98 -2.36 24.44
CA PRO A 322 -3.16 -2.92 25.51
C PRO A 322 -3.97 -3.57 26.66
N PRO A 323 -5.10 -2.99 27.13
CA PRO A 323 -5.97 -3.65 28.10
C PRO A 323 -6.51 -5.01 27.67
N ILE A 324 -6.81 -5.19 26.38
CA ILE A 324 -7.35 -6.46 25.86
C ILE A 324 -6.25 -7.51 25.75
N MET A 325 -5.12 -7.14 25.14
CA MET A 325 -3.95 -8.03 25.04
C MET A 325 -3.46 -8.46 26.43
N LYS A 326 -3.52 -7.57 27.43
CA LYS A 326 -3.18 -7.91 28.83
C LYS A 326 -4.05 -9.05 29.37
N LYS A 327 -5.33 -9.12 29.00
CA LYS A 327 -6.24 -10.20 29.42
C LYS A 327 -5.86 -11.53 28.77
N VAL A 328 -5.59 -11.52 27.46
CA VAL A 328 -5.12 -12.72 26.75
C VAL A 328 -3.83 -13.25 27.37
N ILE A 329 -2.85 -12.36 27.59
CA ILE A 329 -1.58 -12.70 28.25
C ILE A 329 -1.79 -13.23 29.67
N SER A 330 -2.69 -12.61 30.43
CA SER A 330 -3.03 -13.02 31.80
C SER A 330 -3.61 -14.44 31.83
N ASP A 331 -4.46 -14.79 30.88
CA ASP A 331 -5.06 -16.12 30.79
C ASP A 331 -4.08 -17.15 30.24
N LEU A 332 -3.29 -16.84 29.21
CA LEU A 332 -2.21 -17.71 28.72
C LEU A 332 -1.23 -18.08 29.84
N LYS A 333 -0.89 -17.14 30.73
CA LYS A 333 -0.01 -17.41 31.89
C LYS A 333 -0.63 -18.33 32.96
N LYS A 334 -1.95 -18.56 32.92
CA LYS A 334 -2.67 -19.39 33.90
C LYS A 334 -2.94 -20.81 33.41
N ILE A 335 -2.80 -21.08 32.12
CA ILE A 335 -3.02 -22.42 31.60
C ILE A 335 -1.95 -23.38 32.12
N LYS A 336 -2.30 -24.65 32.28
CA LYS A 336 -1.42 -25.75 32.71
C LYS A 336 -0.49 -26.18 31.60
N SER A 337 -0.93 -26.00 30.37
CA SER A 337 -0.18 -26.34 29.16
C SER A 337 1.12 -25.53 29.08
N LYS A 338 2.21 -26.18 28.64
CA LYS A 338 3.50 -25.53 28.44
C LYS A 338 3.44 -24.60 27.23
N LEU A 339 3.53 -23.30 27.43
CA LEU A 339 3.44 -22.31 26.34
C LEU A 339 4.56 -22.47 25.29
N GLU A 340 5.74 -22.96 25.69
CA GLU A 340 6.86 -23.31 24.81
C GLU A 340 6.57 -24.41 23.79
N ASP A 341 5.57 -25.27 24.08
CA ASP A 341 5.21 -26.39 23.21
C ASP A 341 4.11 -26.04 22.19
N ILE A 342 3.51 -24.83 22.25
CA ILE A 342 2.32 -24.48 21.47
C ILE A 342 2.71 -23.81 20.14
N PRO A 343 2.46 -24.45 18.98
CA PRO A 343 2.59 -23.79 17.69
C PRO A 343 1.45 -22.78 17.51
N ALA A 344 1.82 -21.50 17.33
CA ALA A 344 0.86 -20.40 17.25
C ALA A 344 1.06 -19.57 15.98
N LEU A 345 -0.02 -18.99 15.46
CA LEU A 345 -0.01 -18.03 14.38
C LEU A 345 -0.59 -16.70 14.88
N ILE A 346 0.16 -15.62 14.72
CA ILE A 346 -0.27 -14.25 15.03
C ILE A 346 -0.37 -13.47 13.72
N ILE A 347 -1.60 -13.12 13.35
CA ILE A 347 -1.90 -12.25 12.21
C ILE A 347 -2.06 -10.82 12.73
N ASP A 348 -1.29 -9.88 12.20
CA ASP A 348 -1.41 -8.46 12.53
C ASP A 348 -1.96 -7.65 11.34
N ASP A 349 -3.27 -7.39 11.34
CA ASP A 349 -3.96 -6.67 10.26
C ASP A 349 -3.76 -5.16 10.35
N GLU A 350 -3.41 -4.49 9.26
CA GLU A 350 -2.93 -3.09 9.25
C GLU A 350 -1.75 -2.89 10.23
N SER A 351 -0.72 -3.73 10.09
CA SER A 351 0.47 -3.78 10.96
C SER A 351 1.29 -2.47 11.01
N ASP A 352 1.11 -1.59 10.03
CA ASP A 352 1.66 -0.22 10.02
C ASP A 352 0.97 0.71 11.05
N GLN A 353 -0.15 0.27 11.62
CA GLN A 353 -0.93 1.01 12.62
C GLN A 353 -0.87 0.34 14.00
N ALA A 354 -0.54 1.15 15.01
CA ALA A 354 -0.48 0.83 16.45
C ALA A 354 0.58 -0.21 16.88
N SER A 355 0.94 -1.17 16.02
CA SER A 355 1.94 -2.21 16.32
C SER A 355 3.37 -1.69 16.30
N ILE A 356 3.65 -0.69 15.46
CA ILE A 356 4.97 -0.06 15.33
C ILE A 356 5.38 0.66 16.62
N ASN A 357 6.62 0.48 17.05
CA ASN A 357 7.16 1.24 18.16
C ASN A 357 7.50 2.68 17.74
N THR A 358 6.74 3.66 18.25
CA THR A 358 6.95 5.09 17.98
C THR A 358 7.59 5.83 19.16
N LEU A 359 8.30 5.16 20.06
CA LEU A 359 9.06 5.82 21.12
C LEU A 359 10.53 5.92 20.76
N HIS A 360 11.14 7.07 21.05
CA HIS A 360 12.57 7.25 20.85
C HIS A 360 13.36 6.36 21.83
N PRO A 361 14.29 5.52 21.35
CA PRO A 361 15.17 4.76 22.22
C PRO A 361 16.08 5.73 23.00
N THR A 362 16.06 5.64 24.32
CA THR A 362 16.99 6.40 25.17
C THR A 362 18.31 5.64 25.29
N LEU A 363 19.43 6.38 25.36
CA LEU A 363 20.84 5.93 25.46
C LEU A 363 21.18 4.95 26.61
N ALA A 364 20.21 4.41 27.35
CA ALA A 364 20.40 3.68 28.61
C ALA A 364 19.83 2.24 28.61
N GLY A 365 20.10 1.45 27.57
CA GLY A 365 20.10 -0.02 27.65
C GLY A 365 18.75 -0.76 27.80
N ARG A 366 17.61 -0.07 27.94
CA ARG A 366 16.27 -0.66 27.76
C ARG A 366 15.47 0.18 26.76
N GLN A 367 15.11 -0.45 25.64
CA GLN A 367 14.24 0.13 24.61
C GLN A 367 12.88 0.47 25.25
N LYS A 368 12.49 1.75 25.28
CA LYS A 368 11.10 2.10 25.61
C LYS A 368 10.22 1.67 24.44
N ARG A 369 9.19 0.87 24.73
CA ARG A 369 8.19 0.42 23.76
C ARG A 369 6.85 1.12 24.01
N THR A 370 6.11 1.42 22.94
CA THR A 370 4.70 1.81 23.09
C THR A 370 3.93 0.68 23.78
N ALA A 371 2.83 1.02 24.47
CA ALA A 371 2.08 0.03 25.23
C ALA A 371 1.58 -1.14 24.36
N THR A 372 1.14 -0.87 23.13
CA THR A 372 0.68 -1.90 22.19
C THR A 372 1.84 -2.76 21.68
N ASN A 373 2.91 -2.15 21.15
CA ASN A 373 4.11 -2.88 20.70
C ASN A 373 4.66 -3.79 21.81
N GLY A 374 4.78 -3.25 23.04
CA GLY A 374 5.25 -4.00 24.20
C GLY A 374 4.37 -5.23 24.54
N ARG A 375 3.06 -5.18 24.28
CA ARG A 375 2.19 -6.36 24.47
C ARG A 375 2.34 -7.41 23.38
N ILE A 376 2.53 -6.99 22.13
CA ILE A 376 2.78 -7.93 21.02
C ILE A 376 4.12 -8.64 21.26
N VAL A 377 5.17 -7.90 21.65
CA VAL A 377 6.46 -8.48 22.01
C VAL A 377 6.35 -9.40 23.25
N GLU A 378 5.58 -9.00 24.27
CA GLU A 378 5.31 -9.88 25.44
C GLU A 378 4.61 -11.18 25.03
N LEU A 379 3.64 -11.12 24.11
CA LEU A 379 2.92 -12.29 23.60
C LEU A 379 3.85 -13.23 22.81
N LEU A 380 4.69 -12.68 21.93
CA LEU A 380 5.69 -13.45 21.19
C LEU A 380 6.73 -14.09 22.13
N GLY A 381 7.17 -13.37 23.17
CA GLY A 381 8.09 -13.92 24.17
C GLY A 381 7.49 -15.06 25.01
N LEU A 382 6.15 -15.08 25.20
CA LEU A 382 5.45 -16.18 25.87
C LEU A 382 5.25 -17.41 24.99
N LEU A 383 5.26 -17.23 23.67
CA LEU A 383 5.01 -18.28 22.68
C LEU A 383 6.23 -18.40 21.73
N PRO A 384 7.33 -19.05 22.14
CA PRO A 384 8.56 -19.19 21.35
C PRO A 384 8.39 -19.82 19.96
N ARG A 385 7.29 -20.54 19.72
CA ARG A 385 6.92 -21.16 18.44
C ARG A 385 5.89 -20.35 17.66
N ALA A 386 5.56 -19.14 18.11
CA ALA A 386 4.63 -18.27 17.41
C ALA A 386 5.24 -17.79 16.09
N GLN A 387 4.41 -17.73 15.06
CA GLN A 387 4.75 -17.16 13.76
C GLN A 387 4.02 -15.83 13.63
N TYR A 388 4.73 -14.75 13.31
CA TYR A 388 4.16 -13.42 13.18
C TYR A 388 4.07 -13.01 11.72
N VAL A 389 2.86 -12.68 11.25
CA VAL A 389 2.63 -12.21 9.88
C VAL A 389 1.90 -10.87 9.94
N GLY A 390 2.61 -9.80 9.58
CA GLY A 390 2.02 -8.49 9.42
C GLY A 390 1.34 -8.37 8.05
N TYR A 391 0.09 -7.90 8.01
CA TYR A 391 -0.59 -7.52 6.78
C TYR A 391 -0.68 -6.00 6.70
N THR A 392 -0.45 -5.42 5.53
CA THR A 392 -0.66 -3.99 5.29
C THR A 392 -0.82 -3.69 3.80
N ALA A 393 -1.39 -2.54 3.47
CA ALA A 393 -1.27 -1.96 2.13
C ALA A 393 -0.12 -0.93 2.01
N THR A 394 0.35 -0.39 3.13
CA THR A 394 1.33 0.71 3.15
C THR A 394 2.48 0.35 4.08
N PRO A 395 3.47 -0.42 3.59
CA PRO A 395 4.50 -1.05 4.42
C PRO A 395 5.60 -0.09 4.92
N TYR A 396 5.52 1.19 4.59
CA TYR A 396 6.55 2.19 4.90
C TYR A 396 6.97 2.19 6.38
N ALA A 397 6.00 2.13 7.30
CA ALA A 397 6.31 2.13 8.73
C ALA A 397 6.96 0.81 9.20
N ASN A 398 6.61 -0.32 8.58
CA ASN A 398 7.17 -1.63 8.89
C ASN A 398 8.63 -1.74 8.46
N VAL A 399 8.95 -1.24 7.25
CA VAL A 399 10.33 -1.26 6.73
C VAL A 399 11.25 -0.27 7.45
N PHE A 400 10.70 0.75 8.13
CA PHE A 400 11.47 1.68 8.97
C PHE A 400 11.75 1.16 10.40
N ILE A 401 11.28 -0.03 10.78
CA ILE A 401 11.67 -0.65 12.06
C ILE A 401 13.17 -0.96 12.00
N ASN A 402 13.89 -0.79 13.11
CA ASN A 402 15.32 -1.10 13.18
C ASN A 402 15.55 -2.62 12.99
N PRO A 403 16.27 -3.06 11.95
CA PRO A 403 16.53 -4.49 11.70
C PRO A 403 17.43 -5.16 12.76
N ALA A 404 18.15 -4.37 13.57
CA ALA A 404 18.98 -4.86 14.67
C ALA A 404 18.21 -5.15 15.95
N ASP A 405 16.96 -4.67 16.09
CA ASP A 405 16.10 -5.01 17.24
C ASP A 405 15.42 -6.36 16.99
N ALA A 406 16.07 -7.44 17.44
CA ALA A 406 15.59 -8.82 17.25
C ALA A 406 14.22 -9.09 17.89
N GLU A 407 13.85 -8.34 18.93
CA GLU A 407 12.57 -8.48 19.62
C GLU A 407 11.44 -7.74 18.89
N ASP A 408 11.72 -6.63 18.20
CA ASP A 408 10.71 -5.82 17.49
C ASP A 408 10.15 -6.50 16.23
N LEU A 409 9.14 -5.90 15.63
CA LEU A 409 8.30 -6.50 14.60
C LEU A 409 8.85 -6.30 13.17
N PHE A 410 10.17 -6.07 13.02
CA PHE A 410 10.80 -5.99 11.71
C PHE A 410 10.61 -7.33 10.97
N PRO A 411 10.15 -7.33 9.70
CA PRO A 411 9.91 -8.54 8.94
C PRO A 411 11.22 -9.16 8.46
N LYS A 412 11.95 -9.81 9.38
CA LYS A 412 13.32 -10.27 9.13
C LYS A 412 13.40 -11.45 8.15
N ASP A 413 12.34 -12.26 8.02
CA ASP A 413 12.41 -13.56 7.33
C ASP A 413 11.87 -13.47 5.90
N TYR A 414 10.76 -12.75 5.68
CA TYR A 414 10.23 -12.52 4.33
C TYR A 414 9.37 -11.28 4.19
N VAL A 415 9.35 -10.73 2.97
CA VAL A 415 8.35 -9.77 2.48
C VAL A 415 7.69 -10.38 1.24
N LEU A 416 6.36 -10.47 1.24
CA LEU A 416 5.57 -11.00 0.14
C LEU A 416 4.60 -9.92 -0.36
N SER A 417 4.69 -9.55 -1.63
CA SER A 417 3.77 -8.64 -2.29
C SER A 417 2.74 -9.44 -3.07
N LEU A 418 1.46 -9.29 -2.72
CA LEU A 418 0.36 -9.94 -3.40
C LEU A 418 0.17 -9.33 -4.80
N PRO A 419 -0.10 -10.16 -5.82
CA PRO A 419 -0.35 -9.68 -7.18
C PRO A 419 -1.62 -8.83 -7.22
N LYS A 420 -1.70 -7.92 -8.21
CA LYS A 420 -2.91 -7.13 -8.46
C LYS A 420 -4.03 -8.08 -8.95
N PRO A 421 -5.20 -8.11 -8.31
CA PRO A 421 -6.33 -8.87 -8.82
C PRO A 421 -6.88 -8.27 -10.13
N ASP A 422 -7.30 -9.08 -11.09
CA ASP A 422 -7.75 -8.61 -12.42
C ASP A 422 -8.93 -7.62 -12.37
N SER A 423 -9.93 -7.88 -11.52
CA SER A 423 -11.15 -7.06 -11.38
C SER A 423 -11.03 -5.93 -10.35
N TYR A 424 -9.82 -5.65 -9.86
CA TYR A 424 -9.55 -4.63 -8.86
C TYR A 424 -9.17 -3.30 -9.53
N MET A 425 -9.93 -2.23 -9.24
CA MET A 425 -9.54 -0.88 -9.61
C MET A 425 -8.59 -0.30 -8.56
N GLY A 426 -7.38 0.05 -8.98
CA GLY A 426 -6.31 0.52 -8.12
C GLY A 426 -5.66 1.81 -8.62
N PRO A 427 -4.50 2.18 -8.06
CA PRO A 427 -3.81 3.43 -8.39
C PRO A 427 -3.59 3.66 -9.89
N GLN A 428 -3.27 2.58 -10.64
CA GLN A 428 -3.03 2.65 -12.08
C GLN A 428 -4.25 3.15 -12.87
N GLU A 429 -5.47 2.70 -12.54
CA GLU A 429 -6.69 3.12 -13.23
C GLU A 429 -6.98 4.62 -13.07
N PHE A 430 -6.56 5.22 -11.95
CA PHE A 430 -6.76 6.64 -11.66
C PHE A 430 -5.59 7.52 -12.10
N LEU A 431 -4.45 6.93 -12.46
CA LEU A 431 -3.25 7.61 -12.97
C LEU A 431 -3.16 7.64 -14.50
N LYS A 432 -3.94 6.82 -15.21
CA LYS A 432 -3.90 6.74 -16.68
C LYS A 432 -4.15 8.14 -17.26
N SER A 433 -3.10 8.77 -17.79
CA SER A 433 -3.25 10.00 -18.58
C SER A 433 -4.11 9.67 -19.79
N TYR A 434 -5.36 10.14 -19.77
CA TYR A 434 -6.26 9.98 -20.89
C TYR A 434 -5.94 11.08 -21.90
N VAL A 435 -4.83 10.89 -22.61
CA VAL A 435 -4.42 11.72 -23.74
C VAL A 435 -4.05 10.74 -24.84
N ASP A 436 -4.90 10.64 -25.87
CA ASP A 436 -4.51 10.02 -27.14
C ASP A 436 -3.26 10.76 -27.63
N ASP A 437 -2.17 10.02 -27.86
CA ASP A 437 -1.00 10.41 -28.64
C ASP A 437 -0.58 11.90 -28.59
N GLY A 438 0.33 12.23 -27.65
CA GLY A 438 1.29 13.32 -27.81
C GLY A 438 0.90 14.69 -27.23
N ASP A 439 1.71 15.14 -26.25
CA ASP A 439 1.94 16.56 -25.92
C ASP A 439 0.79 17.44 -25.38
N GLU A 440 -0.11 16.93 -24.54
CA GLU A 440 -0.93 17.79 -23.66
C GLU A 440 -0.86 17.41 -22.18
N GLN A 441 -0.79 18.45 -21.32
CA GLN A 441 -0.83 18.33 -19.86
C GLN A 441 -2.09 17.58 -19.40
N PHE A 442 -1.94 16.71 -18.40
CA PHE A 442 -3.05 16.02 -17.75
C PHE A 442 -4.16 17.01 -17.33
N SER A 443 -5.41 16.78 -17.76
CA SER A 443 -6.59 17.49 -17.27
C SER A 443 -7.49 16.52 -16.50
N PRO A 444 -7.77 16.80 -15.21
CA PRO A 444 -8.75 16.03 -14.45
C PRO A 444 -10.09 15.90 -15.17
N GLN A 445 -10.56 16.95 -15.85
CA GLN A 445 -11.87 17.00 -16.50
C GLN A 445 -12.02 16.04 -17.69
N THR A 446 -10.92 15.68 -18.36
CA THR A 446 -10.94 14.76 -19.51
C THR A 446 -10.67 13.30 -19.12
N HIS A 447 -10.30 13.05 -17.87
CA HIS A 447 -10.05 11.71 -17.36
C HIS A 447 -11.37 10.92 -17.21
N PRO A 448 -11.43 9.59 -17.43
CA PRO A 448 -12.67 8.81 -17.29
C PRO A 448 -13.29 8.91 -15.89
N TYR A 449 -12.44 8.89 -14.87
CA TYR A 449 -12.84 8.72 -13.47
C TYR A 449 -12.71 9.98 -12.59
N ILE A 450 -11.99 11.04 -12.99
CA ILE A 450 -11.61 12.14 -12.09
C ILE A 450 -12.37 13.42 -12.44
N ARG A 451 -12.82 14.21 -11.47
CA ARG A 451 -13.43 15.52 -11.69
C ARG A 451 -12.83 16.50 -10.67
N SER A 452 -12.38 17.68 -11.10
CA SER A 452 -11.90 18.71 -10.16
C SER A 452 -13.04 19.32 -9.37
N VAL A 453 -12.74 19.70 -8.12
CA VAL A 453 -13.62 20.46 -7.24
C VAL A 453 -12.88 21.73 -6.83
N GLU A 454 -13.48 22.89 -7.11
CA GLU A 454 -12.86 24.20 -6.86
C GLU A 454 -13.84 25.20 -6.23
N GLY A 455 -13.39 25.91 -5.20
CA GLY A 455 -14.21 26.90 -4.49
C GLY A 455 -15.29 26.26 -3.60
N ALA A 456 -16.47 26.89 -3.53
CA ALA A 456 -17.56 26.51 -2.62
C ALA A 456 -18.29 25.22 -3.06
N ASP A 457 -18.75 24.41 -2.11
CA ASP A 457 -19.40 23.11 -2.39
C ASP A 457 -20.74 23.26 -3.15
N GLU A 458 -21.42 24.39 -2.95
CA GLU A 458 -22.75 24.70 -3.51
C GLU A 458 -22.74 25.03 -5.01
N LYS A 459 -21.55 25.23 -5.60
CA LYS A 459 -21.44 25.45 -7.05
C LYS A 459 -21.99 24.23 -7.80
N GLU A 460 -22.65 24.47 -8.93
CA GLU A 460 -23.33 23.41 -9.69
C GLU A 460 -22.37 22.30 -10.14
N GLU A 461 -21.12 22.66 -10.49
CA GLU A 461 -20.07 21.73 -10.92
C GLU A 461 -19.50 20.83 -9.80
N ASN A 462 -19.77 21.14 -8.53
CA ASN A 462 -19.19 20.49 -7.36
C ASN A 462 -20.15 19.44 -6.77
N LEU A 463 -20.72 19.68 -5.59
CA LEU A 463 -21.50 18.66 -4.86
C LEU A 463 -22.76 18.22 -5.63
N LEU A 464 -23.44 19.16 -6.29
CA LEU A 464 -24.63 18.86 -7.08
C LEU A 464 -24.31 17.88 -8.22
N LYS A 465 -23.26 18.14 -8.99
CA LYS A 465 -22.82 17.25 -10.08
C LYS A 465 -22.39 15.88 -9.57
N ALA A 466 -21.75 15.81 -8.40
CA ALA A 466 -21.40 14.54 -7.76
C ALA A 466 -22.64 13.72 -7.37
N ILE A 467 -23.68 14.38 -6.87
CA ILE A 467 -24.98 13.75 -6.54
C ILE A 467 -25.71 13.31 -7.82
N ASP A 468 -25.70 14.14 -8.88
CA ASP A 468 -26.25 13.80 -10.20
C ASP A 468 -25.58 12.49 -10.71
N SER A 469 -24.25 12.39 -10.64
CA SER A 469 -23.49 11.17 -10.95
C SER A 469 -23.89 9.97 -10.09
N TYR A 470 -24.06 10.16 -8.79
CA TYR A 470 -24.43 9.09 -7.85
C TYR A 470 -25.81 8.50 -8.18
N LEU A 471 -26.80 9.34 -8.44
CA LEU A 471 -28.16 8.90 -8.78
C LEU A 471 -28.20 8.23 -10.17
N LEU A 472 -27.47 8.77 -11.14
CA LEU A 472 -27.39 8.18 -12.48
C LEU A 472 -26.71 6.80 -12.45
N ALA A 473 -25.61 6.67 -11.73
CA ALA A 473 -24.92 5.39 -11.54
C ALA A 473 -25.83 4.34 -10.89
N GLY A 474 -26.61 4.73 -9.88
CA GLY A 474 -27.58 3.84 -9.24
C GLY A 474 -28.68 3.39 -10.19
N ALA A 475 -29.19 4.29 -11.03
CA ALA A 475 -30.17 3.95 -12.06
C ALA A 475 -29.61 2.97 -13.11
N LEU A 476 -28.37 3.17 -13.56
CA LEU A 476 -27.70 2.26 -14.49
C LEU A 476 -27.42 0.88 -13.89
N LYS A 477 -27.08 0.81 -12.61
CA LYS A 477 -26.97 -0.48 -11.90
C LYS A 477 -28.30 -1.22 -11.90
N LEU A 478 -29.41 -0.56 -11.58
CA LEU A 478 -30.74 -1.18 -11.63
C LEU A 478 -31.14 -1.63 -13.04
N TYR A 479 -30.80 -0.85 -14.06
CA TYR A 479 -30.99 -1.23 -15.45
C TYR A 479 -30.21 -2.51 -15.78
N ARG A 480 -28.93 -2.57 -15.40
CA ARG A 480 -28.07 -3.74 -15.60
C ARG A 480 -28.60 -5.00 -14.93
N GLU A 481 -29.09 -4.92 -13.69
CA GLU A 481 -29.70 -6.08 -12.99
C GLU A 481 -30.97 -6.61 -13.67
N GLN A 482 -31.67 -5.74 -14.42
CA GLN A 482 -32.87 -6.09 -15.17
C GLN A 482 -32.51 -6.82 -16.47
N GLU A 483 -31.50 -6.33 -17.19
CA GLU A 483 -31.08 -6.89 -18.48
C GLU A 483 -30.21 -8.14 -18.34
N ASP A 484 -29.39 -8.20 -17.29
CA ASP A 484 -28.54 -9.34 -16.97
C ASP A 484 -28.80 -9.80 -15.53
N LYS A 485 -29.32 -11.03 -15.39
CA LYS A 485 -29.69 -11.61 -14.09
C LYS A 485 -28.48 -12.07 -13.26
N GLU A 486 -27.32 -12.22 -13.88
CA GLU A 486 -26.05 -12.54 -13.19
C GLU A 486 -25.50 -11.29 -12.48
N LEU A 487 -25.85 -10.09 -12.93
CA LEU A 487 -25.49 -8.84 -12.27
C LEU A 487 -26.41 -8.58 -11.08
N ARG A 488 -25.80 -8.48 -9.89
CA ARG A 488 -26.48 -8.16 -8.62
C ARG A 488 -25.69 -7.13 -7.83
N PHE A 489 -26.37 -6.06 -7.44
CA PHE A 489 -25.79 -4.93 -6.73
C PHE A 489 -26.50 -4.68 -5.41
N ARG A 490 -26.01 -5.35 -4.37
CA ARG A 490 -26.52 -5.21 -3.00
C ARG A 490 -26.37 -3.78 -2.46
N HIS A 491 -25.24 -3.15 -2.74
CA HIS A 491 -24.86 -1.84 -2.22
C HIS A 491 -24.72 -0.80 -3.32
N HIS A 492 -25.11 0.44 -3.02
CA HIS A 492 -24.90 1.62 -3.86
C HIS A 492 -24.59 2.83 -2.98
N THR A 493 -23.31 3.17 -2.89
CA THR A 493 -22.84 4.19 -1.94
C THR A 493 -22.10 5.33 -2.62
N MET A 494 -22.22 6.50 -1.99
CA MET A 494 -21.37 7.66 -2.24
C MET A 494 -20.61 7.99 -0.97
N LEU A 495 -19.36 8.41 -1.08
CA LEU A 495 -18.56 8.87 0.05
C LEU A 495 -18.37 10.39 -0.06
N VAL A 496 -18.77 11.14 0.97
CA VAL A 496 -18.44 12.56 1.11
C VAL A 496 -17.43 12.72 2.23
N HIS A 497 -16.21 13.11 1.86
CA HIS A 497 -15.09 13.25 2.77
C HIS A 497 -14.57 14.69 2.75
N HIS A 498 -15.08 15.50 3.68
CA HIS A 498 -14.79 16.94 3.73
C HIS A 498 -13.77 17.29 4.83
N SER A 499 -13.95 16.83 6.07
CA SER A 499 -13.15 17.24 7.23
C SER A 499 -12.91 16.09 8.21
N PRO A 500 -11.83 16.12 9.03
CA PRO A 500 -11.69 15.20 10.15
C PRO A 500 -12.58 15.54 11.36
N PHE A 501 -13.17 16.75 11.41
CA PHE A 501 -13.91 17.25 12.56
C PHE A 501 -15.40 16.89 12.51
N LYS A 502 -15.88 16.22 13.56
CA LYS A 502 -17.28 15.76 13.67
C LYS A 502 -18.30 16.88 13.52
N ILE A 503 -18.02 18.07 14.06
CA ILE A 503 -18.94 19.21 14.03
C ILE A 503 -19.31 19.63 12.61
N VAL A 504 -18.41 19.37 11.65
CA VAL A 504 -18.62 19.69 10.23
C VAL A 504 -19.46 18.62 9.53
N HIS A 505 -19.56 17.40 10.06
CA HIS A 505 -20.28 16.32 9.37
C HIS A 505 -21.79 16.53 9.35
N ASP A 506 -22.36 17.09 10.41
CA ASP A 506 -23.80 17.38 10.48
C ASP A 506 -24.16 18.50 9.49
N GLU A 507 -23.33 19.56 9.43
CA GLU A 507 -23.45 20.64 8.44
C GLU A 507 -23.34 20.10 7.00
N VAL A 508 -22.39 19.20 6.73
CA VAL A 508 -22.25 18.55 5.42
C VAL A 508 -23.45 17.67 5.10
N ALA A 509 -24.04 16.99 6.09
CA ALA A 509 -25.24 16.19 5.89
C ALA A 509 -26.46 17.04 5.55
N GLU A 510 -26.63 18.18 6.23
CA GLU A 510 -27.64 19.18 5.88
C GLU A 510 -27.44 19.70 4.46
N LEU A 511 -26.20 20.09 4.11
CA LEU A 511 -25.85 20.55 2.78
C LEU A 511 -26.17 19.51 1.68
N VAL A 512 -25.85 18.24 1.90
CA VAL A 512 -26.19 17.15 0.96
C VAL A 512 -27.70 17.01 0.82
N ASN A 513 -28.45 17.01 1.94
CA ASN A 513 -29.90 16.92 1.92
C ASN A 513 -30.54 18.07 1.14
N ASP A 514 -30.10 19.30 1.40
CA ASP A 514 -30.57 20.51 0.72
C ASP A 514 -30.24 20.49 -0.77
N THR A 515 -29.02 20.05 -1.12
CA THR A 515 -28.60 19.91 -2.52
C THR A 515 -29.48 18.90 -3.26
N ILE A 516 -29.83 17.76 -2.64
CA ILE A 516 -30.72 16.79 -3.29
C ILE A 516 -32.15 17.32 -3.39
N ALA A 517 -32.67 17.96 -2.34
CA ALA A 517 -34.02 18.50 -2.30
C ALA A 517 -34.22 19.58 -3.38
N ASN A 518 -33.23 20.45 -3.57
CA ASN A 518 -33.24 21.52 -4.55
C ASN A 518 -32.83 21.06 -5.96
N GLY A 519 -32.26 19.85 -6.10
CA GLY A 519 -31.79 19.31 -7.37
C GLY A 519 -32.89 19.03 -8.41
N GLY A 520 -34.17 19.01 -8.03
CA GLY A 520 -35.27 18.90 -8.99
C GLY A 520 -35.38 17.54 -9.68
N TYR A 521 -34.99 16.45 -9.01
CA TYR A 521 -35.02 15.07 -9.56
C TYR A 521 -36.44 14.53 -9.81
N ARG A 522 -37.46 15.19 -9.26
CA ARG A 522 -38.88 14.91 -9.51
C ARG A 522 -39.49 15.83 -10.59
N SER A 523 -38.70 16.73 -11.16
CA SER A 523 -39.14 17.73 -12.16
C SER A 523 -38.21 17.76 -13.39
N GLY A 524 -38.59 18.53 -14.40
CA GLY A 524 -37.85 18.61 -15.67
C GLY A 524 -36.38 19.08 -15.58
N PRO A 525 -36.00 20.04 -14.72
CA PRO A 525 -34.61 20.51 -14.61
C PRO A 525 -33.61 19.42 -14.21
N GLY A 526 -33.92 18.62 -13.17
CA GLY A 526 -33.00 17.56 -12.73
C GLY A 526 -32.82 16.48 -13.80
N LEU A 527 -33.91 16.06 -14.45
CA LEU A 527 -33.84 15.08 -15.55
C LEU A 527 -33.01 15.58 -16.75
N ARG A 528 -33.04 16.89 -17.04
CA ARG A 528 -32.19 17.47 -18.09
C ARG A 528 -30.71 17.41 -17.73
N ARG A 529 -30.34 17.71 -16.48
CA ARG A 529 -28.94 17.59 -16.02
C ARG A 529 -28.47 16.13 -16.05
N LEU A 530 -29.30 15.19 -15.58
CA LEU A 530 -28.97 13.76 -15.64
C LEU A 530 -28.81 13.27 -17.09
N LYS A 531 -29.64 13.76 -18.03
CA LYS A 531 -29.50 13.44 -19.46
C LYS A 531 -28.20 13.99 -20.03
N ASP A 532 -27.87 15.23 -19.71
CA ASP A 532 -26.61 15.85 -20.16
C ASP A 532 -25.39 15.06 -19.66
N LEU A 533 -25.38 14.70 -18.37
CA LEU A 533 -24.33 13.87 -17.78
C LEU A 533 -24.27 12.45 -18.38
N PHE A 534 -25.42 11.86 -18.68
CA PHE A 534 -25.50 10.55 -19.33
C PHE A 534 -24.85 10.56 -20.71
N GLU A 535 -25.13 11.57 -21.54
CA GLU A 535 -24.60 11.65 -22.91
C GLU A 535 -23.13 12.08 -22.95
N ASN A 536 -22.76 13.09 -22.17
CA ASN A 536 -21.46 13.76 -22.30
C ASN A 536 -20.36 13.20 -21.38
N ASP A 537 -20.71 12.29 -20.47
CA ASP A 537 -19.75 11.68 -19.55
C ASP A 537 -19.94 10.16 -19.51
N VAL A 538 -21.08 9.70 -18.96
CA VAL A 538 -21.24 8.28 -18.62
C VAL A 538 -21.23 7.39 -19.87
N ARG A 539 -21.94 7.75 -20.93
CA ARG A 539 -21.95 6.98 -22.19
C ARG A 539 -20.55 6.83 -22.78
N ILE A 540 -19.77 7.91 -22.81
CA ILE A 540 -18.41 7.92 -23.37
C ILE A 540 -17.51 6.96 -22.59
N VAL A 541 -17.55 7.05 -21.26
CA VAL A 541 -16.73 6.19 -20.39
C VAL A 541 -17.19 4.73 -20.45
N SER A 542 -18.50 4.47 -20.39
CA SER A 542 -19.06 3.11 -20.45
C SER A 542 -18.72 2.41 -21.77
N GLN A 543 -18.83 3.10 -22.91
CA GLN A 543 -18.49 2.52 -24.21
C GLN A 543 -17.01 2.13 -24.33
N LYS A 544 -16.11 2.83 -23.62
CA LYS A 544 -14.68 2.54 -23.66
C LYS A 544 -14.25 1.53 -22.60
N GLU A 545 -14.66 1.73 -21.36
CA GLU A 545 -14.15 1.00 -20.19
C GLU A 545 -14.98 -0.26 -19.88
N ALA A 546 -16.20 -0.38 -20.42
CA ALA A 546 -17.06 -1.53 -20.22
C ALA A 546 -18.03 -1.76 -21.42
N PRO A 547 -17.52 -1.96 -22.65
CA PRO A 547 -18.36 -2.10 -23.85
C PRO A 547 -19.31 -3.30 -23.80
N ASP A 548 -18.97 -4.33 -23.03
CA ASP A 548 -19.73 -5.59 -22.93
C ASP A 548 -20.84 -5.53 -21.87
N LEU A 549 -20.88 -4.49 -21.02
CA LEU A 549 -21.92 -4.37 -19.99
C LEU A 549 -23.22 -3.82 -20.60
N PRO A 550 -24.40 -4.28 -20.13
CA PRO A 550 -25.67 -3.72 -20.58
C PRO A 550 -25.71 -2.21 -20.38
N PHE A 551 -26.06 -1.48 -21.45
CA PHE A 551 -26.16 -0.04 -21.46
C PHE A 551 -27.40 0.39 -22.27
N PRO A 552 -28.23 1.32 -21.75
CA PRO A 552 -29.44 1.74 -22.44
C PRO A 552 -29.12 2.52 -23.72
N SER A 553 -29.91 2.28 -24.78
CA SER A 553 -29.77 3.02 -26.03
C SER A 553 -30.08 4.51 -25.86
N ASP A 554 -31.14 4.83 -25.10
CA ASP A 554 -31.60 6.19 -24.84
C ASP A 554 -31.77 6.44 -23.34
N PHE A 555 -31.58 7.70 -22.93
CA PHE A 555 -31.79 8.14 -21.54
C PHE A 555 -33.20 7.84 -21.01
N GLU A 556 -34.22 7.84 -21.88
CA GLU A 556 -35.61 7.59 -21.49
C GLU A 556 -35.81 6.20 -20.85
N ASP A 557 -35.00 5.20 -21.23
CA ASP A 557 -35.02 3.85 -20.66
C ASP A 557 -34.61 3.83 -19.16
N LEU A 558 -33.91 4.88 -18.71
CA LEU A 558 -33.49 5.04 -17.31
C LEU A 558 -34.54 5.72 -16.43
N ARG A 559 -35.60 6.34 -16.97
CA ARG A 559 -36.55 7.13 -16.15
C ARG A 559 -37.15 6.34 -14.99
N LYS A 560 -37.59 5.10 -15.23
CA LYS A 560 -38.14 4.21 -14.17
C LYS A 560 -37.08 3.84 -13.13
N HIS A 561 -35.84 3.65 -13.57
CA HIS A 561 -34.71 3.25 -12.73
C HIS A 561 -34.23 4.42 -11.87
N ILE A 562 -34.22 5.65 -12.39
CA ILE A 562 -33.94 6.87 -11.63
C ILE A 562 -34.94 7.03 -10.48
N GLY A 563 -36.24 6.87 -10.75
CA GLY A 563 -37.28 6.93 -9.72
C GLY A 563 -37.10 5.86 -8.64
N THR A 564 -36.75 4.64 -9.04
CA THR A 564 -36.48 3.52 -8.11
C THR A 564 -35.22 3.75 -7.29
N CYS A 565 -34.14 4.22 -7.90
CA CYS A 565 -32.90 4.57 -7.23
C CYS A 565 -33.15 5.66 -6.18
N TYR A 566 -33.84 6.73 -6.56
CA TYR A 566 -34.23 7.81 -5.64
C TYR A 566 -35.03 7.26 -4.46
N ALA A 567 -36.04 6.41 -4.69
CA ALA A 567 -36.81 5.81 -3.62
C ALA A 567 -35.96 4.96 -2.66
N ARG A 568 -35.02 4.15 -3.17
CA ARG A 568 -34.12 3.33 -2.34
C ARG A 568 -33.17 4.18 -1.50
N VAL A 569 -32.59 5.23 -2.07
CA VAL A 569 -31.67 6.13 -1.37
C VAL A 569 -32.37 6.82 -0.18
N PHE A 570 -33.62 7.25 -0.39
CA PHE A 570 -34.41 7.97 0.59
C PHE A 570 -35.20 7.08 1.58
N ALA A 571 -35.14 5.75 1.43
CA ALA A 571 -35.75 4.84 2.40
C ALA A 571 -35.16 5.04 3.81
N ASP A 572 -35.87 4.68 4.87
CA ASP A 572 -35.33 4.58 6.23
C ASP A 572 -34.53 5.81 6.72
N GLY A 573 -35.18 6.97 6.81
CA GLY A 573 -34.60 8.15 7.48
C GLY A 573 -33.78 9.11 6.60
N GLY A 574 -33.80 8.95 5.28
CA GLY A 574 -33.17 9.90 4.34
C GLY A 574 -31.84 9.43 3.74
N PRO A 575 -31.22 10.20 2.85
CA PRO A 575 -30.12 9.74 1.98
C PRO A 575 -28.78 9.57 2.69
N CYS A 576 -28.56 10.23 3.84
CA CYS A 576 -27.26 10.35 4.49
C CYS A 576 -27.11 9.38 5.67
N ILE A 577 -25.92 8.80 5.81
CA ILE A 577 -25.45 8.15 7.05
C ILE A 577 -24.21 8.88 7.52
N ILE A 578 -24.23 9.36 8.77
CA ILE A 578 -23.09 10.06 9.36
C ILE A 578 -22.30 9.08 10.24
N LEU A 579 -21.04 8.84 9.88
CA LEU A 579 -20.15 7.99 10.68
C LEU A 579 -19.47 8.81 11.79
N ASN A 580 -20.21 9.01 12.88
CA ASN A 580 -19.77 9.75 14.06
C ASN A 580 -19.20 8.83 15.16
N GLY A 581 -18.24 9.36 15.93
CA GLY A 581 -17.41 8.63 16.90
C GLY A 581 -18.15 7.90 18.02
N ASP A 582 -19.38 8.30 18.34
CA ASP A 582 -19.91 8.15 19.71
C ASP A 582 -21.11 7.19 19.83
N HIS A 583 -21.78 6.85 18.73
CA HIS A 583 -22.89 5.89 18.71
C HIS A 583 -22.53 4.64 17.89
N LYS A 584 -22.83 3.46 18.45
CA LYS A 584 -22.56 2.16 17.80
C LYS A 584 -23.61 1.78 16.76
N ASP A 585 -24.79 2.40 16.83
CA ASP A 585 -25.96 2.01 16.02
C ASP A 585 -26.03 2.78 14.67
N ASP A 586 -25.16 3.77 14.45
CA ASP A 586 -25.16 4.63 13.25
C ASP A 586 -24.23 4.12 12.12
N GLU A 587 -23.54 2.98 12.32
CA GLU A 587 -22.56 2.45 11.35
C GLU A 587 -23.17 1.31 10.50
N PRO A 588 -23.15 1.42 9.16
CA PRO A 588 -23.81 0.44 8.32
C PRO A 588 -22.98 -0.85 8.26
N ASN A 589 -23.56 -1.94 8.73
CA ASN A 589 -22.98 -3.26 8.54
C ASN A 589 -23.30 -3.77 7.13
N PHE A 590 -22.40 -3.54 6.17
CA PHE A 590 -22.53 -3.99 4.78
C PHE A 590 -22.72 -5.51 4.64
N GLU A 591 -22.29 -6.31 5.61
CA GLU A 591 -22.48 -7.76 5.57
C GLU A 591 -23.95 -8.13 5.90
N ALA A 592 -24.63 -7.35 6.76
CA ALA A 592 -25.96 -7.66 7.29
C ALA A 592 -27.12 -6.99 6.54
N GLN A 593 -26.92 -5.84 5.91
CA GLN A 593 -28.01 -5.05 5.32
C GLN A 593 -27.69 -4.51 3.93
N ASN A 594 -28.72 -4.27 3.12
CA ASN A 594 -28.58 -3.59 1.84
C ASN A 594 -28.37 -2.09 2.09
N VAL A 595 -27.34 -1.49 1.50
CA VAL A 595 -26.95 -0.11 1.80
C VAL A 595 -26.97 0.73 0.53
N TRP A 596 -27.98 1.60 0.41
CA TRP A 596 -28.14 2.56 -0.68
C TRP A 596 -28.12 3.97 -0.08
N LYS A 597 -26.93 4.51 0.21
CA LYS A 597 -26.76 5.71 1.05
C LYS A 597 -25.54 6.53 0.67
N ILE A 598 -25.59 7.82 1.00
CA ILE A 598 -24.45 8.72 1.01
C ILE A 598 -23.81 8.68 2.39
N VAL A 599 -22.59 8.16 2.46
CA VAL A 599 -21.80 8.04 3.68
C VAL A 599 -21.01 9.33 3.88
N ILE A 600 -21.22 9.98 5.01
CA ILE A 600 -20.52 11.20 5.41
C ILE A 600 -19.62 10.85 6.58
N GLY A 601 -18.33 11.13 6.46
CA GLY A 601 -17.41 10.75 7.52
C GLY A 601 -16.05 11.45 7.48
N GLY A 602 -15.38 11.33 8.62
CA GLY A 602 -14.08 11.95 8.89
C GLY A 602 -13.09 10.95 9.49
N ALA A 603 -12.73 11.12 10.75
CA ALA A 603 -11.71 10.30 11.42
C ALA A 603 -12.08 8.80 11.60
N LYS A 604 -13.39 8.46 11.61
CA LYS A 604 -13.91 7.09 11.82
C LYS A 604 -14.03 6.25 10.55
N LEU A 605 -13.79 6.84 9.38
CA LEU A 605 -13.40 6.12 8.15
C LEU A 605 -11.96 5.58 8.30
N SER A 606 -11.71 4.96 9.46
CA SER A 606 -10.39 4.52 9.91
C SER A 606 -9.80 3.54 8.91
N ARG A 607 -8.47 3.43 8.94
CA ARG A 607 -7.71 2.40 8.22
C ARG A 607 -8.42 1.04 8.40
N GLY A 608 -8.65 0.31 7.30
CA GLY A 608 -9.34 -0.99 7.31
C GLY A 608 -10.87 -0.97 7.08
N TYR A 609 -11.59 0.15 7.22
CA TYR A 609 -13.04 0.15 6.98
C TYR A 609 -13.35 0.08 5.47
N THR A 610 -14.11 -0.93 5.06
CA THR A 610 -14.47 -1.14 3.64
C THR A 610 -15.87 -0.58 3.38
N ILE A 611 -15.99 0.32 2.40
CA ILE A 611 -17.28 0.82 1.91
C ILE A 611 -17.62 0.06 0.65
N GLU A 612 -18.69 -0.72 0.69
CA GLU A 612 -19.12 -1.53 -0.45
C GLU A 612 -20.07 -0.77 -1.37
N GLY A 613 -20.05 -1.12 -2.66
CA GLY A 613 -20.91 -0.49 -3.66
C GLY A 613 -20.57 0.96 -3.97
N LEU A 614 -19.37 1.43 -3.63
CA LEU A 614 -18.95 2.82 -3.81
C LEU A 614 -18.82 3.18 -5.29
N THR A 615 -19.68 4.09 -5.76
CA THR A 615 -19.67 4.59 -7.14
C THR A 615 -19.14 6.02 -7.23
N VAL A 616 -19.45 6.88 -6.26
CA VAL A 616 -19.02 8.29 -6.27
C VAL A 616 -18.27 8.63 -5.00
N SER A 617 -17.12 9.28 -5.13
CA SER A 617 -16.35 9.84 -4.01
C SER A 617 -16.22 11.34 -4.19
N TYR A 618 -16.62 12.13 -3.19
CA TYR A 618 -16.42 13.57 -3.11
C TYR A 618 -15.40 13.86 -2.01
N PHE A 619 -14.17 14.20 -2.40
CA PHE A 619 -13.00 14.20 -1.54
C PHE A 619 -12.31 15.58 -1.51
N ARG A 620 -12.33 16.23 -0.35
CA ARG A 620 -11.69 17.54 -0.10
C ARG A 620 -10.72 17.54 1.08
N ARG A 621 -10.50 16.37 1.68
CA ARG A 621 -9.66 16.27 2.89
C ARG A 621 -8.17 16.33 2.55
N THR A 622 -7.47 17.26 3.18
CA THR A 622 -6.01 17.36 3.10
C THR A 622 -5.29 16.48 4.13
N SER A 623 -4.08 16.03 3.78
CA SER A 623 -3.17 15.27 4.63
C SER A 623 -1.72 15.62 4.30
N SER A 624 -0.85 15.67 5.31
CA SER A 624 0.60 15.86 5.13
C SER A 624 1.38 14.55 4.98
N VAL A 625 0.70 13.41 5.04
CA VAL A 625 1.31 12.08 5.09
C VAL A 625 0.67 11.15 4.05
N ALA A 626 1.53 10.48 3.27
CA ALA A 626 1.15 9.58 2.19
C ALA A 626 0.36 8.36 2.70
N ASP A 627 0.85 7.62 3.71
CA ASP A 627 0.14 6.43 4.22
C ASP A 627 -1.35 6.71 4.53
N THR A 628 -1.60 7.87 5.12
CA THR A 628 -2.90 8.31 5.59
C THR A 628 -3.81 8.69 4.43
N MET A 629 -3.27 9.35 3.41
CA MET A 629 -4.04 9.73 2.22
C MET A 629 -4.30 8.54 1.28
N MET A 630 -3.37 7.57 1.15
CA MET A 630 -3.61 6.32 0.41
C MET A 630 -4.75 5.53 1.06
N GLN A 631 -4.76 5.52 2.38
CA GLN A 631 -5.81 4.88 3.14
C GLN A 631 -7.13 5.67 3.12
N PHE A 632 -7.17 6.91 2.66
CA PHE A 632 -8.44 7.59 2.37
C PHE A 632 -8.99 7.26 0.98
N GLY A 633 -8.16 6.73 0.08
CA GLY A 633 -8.52 6.29 -1.27
C GLY A 633 -9.46 5.07 -1.29
N ARG A 634 -10.66 5.22 -0.73
CA ARG A 634 -11.71 4.18 -0.69
C ARG A 634 -12.32 3.92 -2.06
N TRP A 635 -12.04 4.78 -3.04
CA TRP A 635 -12.42 4.58 -4.44
C TRP A 635 -11.67 3.43 -5.12
N PHE A 636 -10.62 2.89 -4.51
CA PHE A 636 -10.04 1.61 -4.90
C PHE A 636 -10.94 0.42 -4.53
N GLY A 637 -10.67 -0.74 -5.10
CA GLY A 637 -11.37 -1.99 -4.77
C GLY A 637 -12.05 -2.65 -5.96
N TYR A 638 -12.74 -3.75 -5.66
CA TYR A 638 -13.51 -4.50 -6.64
C TYR A 638 -14.74 -3.69 -7.10
N ARG A 639 -14.99 -3.66 -8.41
CA ARG A 639 -16.08 -2.91 -9.06
C ARG A 639 -16.79 -3.73 -10.14
N SER A 640 -16.98 -5.03 -9.88
CA SER A 640 -17.58 -5.96 -10.83
C SER A 640 -18.95 -5.46 -11.32
N GLY A 641 -19.11 -5.31 -12.63
CA GLY A 641 -20.35 -4.85 -13.27
C GLY A 641 -20.64 -3.35 -13.18
N TYR A 642 -19.75 -2.52 -12.60
CA TYR A 642 -19.96 -1.07 -12.50
C TYR A 642 -18.68 -0.21 -12.45
N ASN A 643 -17.54 -0.75 -12.86
CA ASN A 643 -16.24 -0.04 -12.88
C ASN A 643 -16.29 1.26 -13.69
N ASP A 644 -17.01 1.26 -14.81
CA ASP A 644 -17.22 2.40 -15.70
C ASP A 644 -18.05 3.53 -15.09
N LEU A 645 -18.84 3.24 -14.04
CA LEU A 645 -19.70 4.20 -13.35
C LEU A 645 -19.00 4.93 -12.20
N VAL A 646 -17.73 4.61 -11.93
CA VAL A 646 -16.97 5.19 -10.81
C VAL A 646 -16.56 6.63 -11.11
N ARG A 647 -16.80 7.57 -10.18
CA ARG A 647 -16.34 8.97 -10.28
C ARG A 647 -15.72 9.46 -8.97
N LEU A 648 -14.56 10.09 -9.06
CA LEU A 648 -13.85 10.78 -7.98
C LEU A 648 -13.85 12.28 -8.24
N TYR A 649 -14.63 13.01 -7.45
CA TYR A 649 -14.63 14.45 -7.36
C TYR A 649 -13.59 14.85 -6.30
N ILE A 650 -12.53 15.54 -6.69
CA ILE A 650 -11.36 15.79 -5.84
C ILE A 650 -10.96 17.27 -5.85
N GLY A 651 -10.71 17.82 -4.66
CA GLY A 651 -10.31 19.21 -4.47
C GLY A 651 -8.95 19.52 -5.10
N THR A 652 -8.88 20.49 -6.01
CA THR A 652 -7.63 20.89 -6.70
C THR A 652 -7.04 22.19 -6.16
N ASP A 653 -7.77 22.91 -5.30
CA ASP A 653 -7.34 24.17 -4.68
C ASP A 653 -7.72 24.20 -3.18
N GLU A 654 -7.20 23.24 -2.41
CA GLU A 654 -7.53 23.10 -1.00
C GLU A 654 -6.53 23.82 -0.09
N SER A 655 -7.02 24.47 0.96
CA SER A 655 -6.14 25.16 1.91
C SER A 655 -5.28 24.16 2.70
N PHE A 656 -3.97 24.38 2.70
CA PHE A 656 -3.00 23.55 3.41
C PHE A 656 -1.95 24.41 4.13
N GLY A 657 -2.25 24.77 5.38
CA GLY A 657 -1.38 25.66 6.15
C GLY A 657 -1.36 27.08 5.58
N LYS A 658 -0.22 27.48 4.99
CA LYS A 658 -0.08 28.80 4.32
C LYS A 658 -0.12 28.69 2.79
N GLU A 659 -0.22 27.48 2.27
CA GLU A 659 -0.16 27.16 0.85
C GLU A 659 -1.49 26.54 0.42
N THR A 660 -1.66 26.36 -0.88
CA THR A 660 -2.76 25.58 -1.47
C THR A 660 -2.21 24.22 -1.89
N LEU A 661 -3.06 23.19 -1.82
CA LEU A 661 -2.72 21.83 -2.17
C LEU A 661 -3.69 21.31 -3.22
N ASN A 662 -3.14 20.89 -4.36
CA ASN A 662 -3.88 20.08 -5.32
C ASN A 662 -3.91 18.63 -4.82
N LEU A 663 -5.07 18.18 -4.32
CA LEU A 663 -5.18 16.83 -3.77
C LEU A 663 -5.00 15.75 -4.83
N TYR A 664 -5.31 16.04 -6.09
CA TYR A 664 -5.12 15.08 -7.17
C TYR A 664 -3.63 14.89 -7.48
N GLU A 665 -2.84 15.96 -7.51
CA GLU A 665 -1.38 15.85 -7.65
C GLU A 665 -0.76 15.09 -6.47
N ALA A 666 -1.21 15.38 -5.24
CA ALA A 666 -0.77 14.65 -4.06
C ALA A 666 -1.13 13.16 -4.13
N PHE A 667 -2.36 12.84 -4.51
CA PHE A 667 -2.80 11.47 -4.72
C PHE A 667 -2.00 10.76 -5.82
N SER A 668 -1.70 11.47 -6.90
CA SER A 668 -0.93 10.94 -8.03
C SER A 668 0.51 10.62 -7.63
N ALA A 669 1.17 11.55 -6.93
CA ALA A 669 2.51 11.36 -6.39
C ALA A 669 2.60 10.12 -5.50
N MET A 670 1.62 9.92 -4.62
CA MET A 670 1.60 8.76 -3.73
C MET A 670 1.27 7.44 -4.42
N SER A 671 0.44 7.50 -5.45
CA SER A 671 0.14 6.35 -6.30
C SER A 671 1.39 5.90 -7.07
N LEU A 672 2.22 6.85 -7.51
CA LEU A 672 3.54 6.58 -8.08
C LEU A 672 4.49 5.99 -7.04
N ASP A 673 4.54 6.53 -5.82
CA ASP A 673 5.34 5.96 -4.71
C ASP A 673 5.01 4.48 -4.47
N GLU A 674 3.72 4.10 -4.45
CA GLU A 674 3.32 2.70 -4.28
C GLU A 674 3.76 1.83 -5.46
N ILE A 675 3.56 2.31 -6.69
CA ILE A 675 3.94 1.57 -7.91
C ILE A 675 5.45 1.34 -7.93
N ASP A 676 6.25 2.35 -7.62
CA ASP A 676 7.70 2.25 -7.62
C ASP A 676 8.22 1.35 -6.51
N PHE A 677 7.62 1.43 -5.31
CA PHE A 677 7.94 0.48 -4.23
C PHE A 677 7.71 -0.97 -4.67
N ARG A 678 6.57 -1.27 -5.33
CA ARG A 678 6.29 -2.63 -5.83
C ARG A 678 7.26 -3.06 -6.92
N LYS A 679 7.62 -2.18 -7.86
CA LYS A 679 8.64 -2.46 -8.88
C LYS A 679 10.02 -2.76 -8.27
N GLU A 680 10.40 -2.03 -7.21
CA GLU A 680 11.64 -2.32 -6.49
C GLU A 680 11.59 -3.71 -5.85
N LEU A 681 10.46 -4.08 -5.19
CA LEU A 681 10.30 -5.44 -4.66
C LEU A 681 10.42 -6.52 -5.76
N GLU A 682 9.80 -6.31 -6.92
CA GLU A 682 9.89 -7.21 -8.06
C GLU A 682 11.32 -7.35 -8.59
N ARG A 683 12.06 -6.24 -8.65
CA ARG A 683 13.48 -6.25 -9.04
C ARG A 683 14.30 -7.07 -8.07
N TYR A 684 14.11 -6.88 -6.77
CA TYR A 684 14.85 -7.59 -5.73
C TYR A 684 14.54 -9.09 -5.69
N ALA A 685 13.29 -9.48 -5.92
CA ALA A 685 12.88 -10.88 -5.98
C ALA A 685 13.49 -11.65 -7.15
N LYS A 686 13.96 -10.96 -8.20
CA LYS A 686 14.53 -11.55 -9.43
C LYS A 686 16.05 -11.57 -9.46
N LEU A 687 16.73 -11.12 -8.40
CA LEU A 687 18.20 -11.18 -8.34
C LEU A 687 18.67 -12.63 -8.22
N ASP A 688 19.75 -12.97 -8.93
CA ASP A 688 20.38 -14.30 -8.87
C ASP A 688 20.85 -14.62 -7.45
N GLU A 689 21.36 -13.62 -6.73
CA GLU A 689 21.61 -13.68 -5.29
C GLU A 689 20.35 -13.26 -4.53
N LYS A 690 19.68 -14.22 -3.87
CA LYS A 690 18.52 -13.94 -3.03
C LYS A 690 18.92 -13.03 -1.87
N ILE A 691 18.22 -11.90 -1.74
CA ILE A 691 18.44 -10.95 -0.65
C ILE A 691 17.39 -11.10 0.45
N THR A 692 17.78 -10.78 1.68
CA THR A 692 16.90 -10.71 2.85
C THR A 692 16.14 -9.39 2.89
N PRO A 693 15.00 -9.32 3.61
CA PRO A 693 14.39 -8.05 3.96
C PRO A 693 15.32 -7.05 4.65
N LYS A 694 16.33 -7.52 5.40
CA LYS A 694 17.34 -6.66 6.03
C LYS A 694 18.33 -6.05 5.04
N GLN A 695 18.53 -6.73 3.91
CA GLN A 695 19.41 -6.31 2.82
C GLN A 695 18.68 -5.50 1.76
N ILE A 696 17.35 -5.37 1.81
CA ILE A 696 16.63 -4.43 0.96
C ILE A 696 17.06 -3.03 1.43
N PRO A 697 17.75 -2.22 0.59
CA PRO A 697 17.86 -0.81 0.85
C PRO A 697 16.42 -0.29 0.95
N PRO A 698 16.00 0.32 2.07
CA PRO A 698 14.69 0.94 2.09
C PRO A 698 14.81 2.14 1.16
N LEU A 699 14.54 1.97 -0.12
CA LEU A 699 14.42 3.06 -1.05
C LEU A 699 12.94 3.42 -1.08
N VAL A 700 12.45 3.85 0.08
CA VAL A 700 11.11 4.42 0.13
C VAL A 700 11.18 5.75 -0.60
N SER A 701 10.75 5.73 -1.85
CA SER A 701 10.53 6.92 -2.66
C SER A 701 9.33 7.70 -2.10
N SER A 702 9.43 9.01 -2.21
CA SER A 702 8.43 9.98 -1.76
C SER A 702 8.41 11.09 -2.78
N HIS A 703 7.40 11.15 -3.63
CA HIS A 703 7.31 12.16 -4.69
C HIS A 703 6.74 13.49 -4.19
N LEU A 704 5.93 13.54 -3.13
CA LEU A 704 5.36 14.80 -2.61
C LEU A 704 5.17 14.83 -1.09
N LEU A 705 4.58 13.76 -0.53
CA LEU A 705 4.24 13.68 0.89
C LEU A 705 5.18 12.73 1.63
N LEU A 706 5.41 12.99 2.92
CA LEU A 706 6.17 12.07 3.76
C LEU A 706 5.55 10.66 3.69
N PRO A 707 6.35 9.59 3.52
CA PRO A 707 5.84 8.23 3.36
C PRO A 707 4.93 7.79 4.52
N THR A 708 5.30 8.16 5.75
CA THR A 708 4.52 7.90 6.95
C THR A 708 4.74 9.00 7.99
N ALA A 709 4.03 8.94 9.12
CA ALA A 709 4.10 9.95 10.16
C ALA A 709 5.53 10.07 10.73
N LYS A 710 5.97 11.29 11.08
CA LYS A 710 7.34 11.57 11.55
C LYS A 710 7.78 10.69 12.74
N ASN A 711 6.86 10.38 13.64
CA ASN A 711 7.11 9.49 14.78
C ASN A 711 7.19 7.99 14.42
N LYS A 712 6.98 7.61 13.16
CA LYS A 712 7.25 6.27 12.62
C LYS A 712 8.53 6.24 11.77
N MET A 713 9.12 7.40 11.50
CA MET A 713 10.32 7.57 10.68
C MET A 713 11.59 7.76 11.51
N PHE A 714 11.61 7.35 12.79
CA PHE A 714 12.76 7.61 13.68
C PHE A 714 14.07 7.02 13.17
N ASN A 715 14.04 5.84 12.57
CA ASN A 715 15.23 5.22 11.99
C ASN A 715 15.43 5.62 10.53
N ALA A 716 14.53 6.40 9.93
CA ALA A 716 14.61 6.80 8.54
C ALA A 716 15.67 7.90 8.32
N LYS A 717 16.45 7.78 7.25
CA LYS A 717 17.43 8.76 6.79
C LYS A 717 17.05 9.21 5.39
N LEU A 718 16.93 10.52 5.17
CA LEU A 718 16.89 11.07 3.82
C LEU A 718 18.24 10.76 3.13
N GLU A 719 18.22 9.88 2.14
CA GLU A 719 19.39 9.48 1.35
C GLU A 719 19.54 10.35 0.11
N TYR A 720 18.41 10.72 -0.51
CA TYR A 720 18.37 11.55 -1.69
C TYR A 720 17.15 12.47 -1.65
N GLU A 721 17.29 13.64 -2.23
CA GLU A 721 16.22 14.59 -2.48
C GLU A 721 16.49 15.24 -3.84
N ASN A 722 15.52 15.24 -4.75
CA ASN A 722 15.59 16.04 -5.97
C ASN A 722 15.49 17.52 -5.58
N LEU A 723 16.57 18.26 -5.84
CA LEU A 723 16.67 19.68 -5.52
C LEU A 723 16.55 20.57 -6.76
N GLY A 724 16.18 20.01 -7.92
CA GLY A 724 15.92 20.75 -9.15
C GLY A 724 14.92 21.90 -8.92
N GLY A 725 15.19 23.06 -9.50
CA GLY A 725 14.35 24.26 -9.38
C GLY A 725 14.37 24.96 -8.01
N ARG A 726 15.09 24.44 -7.01
CA ARG A 726 15.03 24.96 -5.63
C ARG A 726 16.07 26.03 -5.33
N TYR A 727 15.69 26.93 -4.42
CA TYR A 727 16.59 27.83 -3.70
C TYR A 727 17.03 27.21 -2.37
N LEU A 728 18.34 27.18 -2.11
CA LEU A 728 18.91 26.60 -0.90
C LEU A 728 19.86 27.57 -0.21
N GLU A 729 19.57 27.92 1.03
CA GLU A 729 20.46 28.68 1.89
C GLU A 729 20.47 28.07 3.29
N LYS A 730 21.63 27.58 3.75
CA LYS A 730 21.79 27.00 5.08
C LYS A 730 22.63 27.93 5.94
N GLY A 731 22.04 28.53 6.97
CA GLY A 731 22.71 29.47 7.86
C GLY A 731 23.75 28.85 8.82
N VAL A 732 23.93 27.52 8.81
CA VAL A 732 24.81 26.82 9.76
C VAL A 732 26.27 27.20 9.51
N ALA A 733 27.01 27.56 10.55
CA ALA A 733 28.44 27.87 10.43
C ALA A 733 29.16 27.66 11.78
N PRO A 734 30.37 27.07 11.80
CA PRO A 734 31.12 26.86 13.03
C PRO A 734 31.44 28.19 13.74
N LYS A 735 31.59 28.13 15.07
CA LYS A 735 32.18 29.24 15.84
C LYS A 735 33.69 29.33 15.57
N ILE A 736 34.30 30.41 16.05
CA ILE A 736 35.76 30.59 16.05
C ILE A 736 36.45 29.37 16.65
N GLY A 737 37.34 28.76 15.86
CA GLY A 737 38.02 27.52 16.18
C GLY A 737 38.57 26.81 14.94
N SER A 738 39.03 25.57 15.10
CA SER A 738 39.64 24.77 14.03
C SER A 738 38.71 24.55 12.84
N SER A 739 37.42 24.26 13.07
CA SER A 739 36.45 24.04 11.99
C SER A 739 36.15 25.30 11.18
N GLN A 740 36.13 26.48 11.80
CA GLN A 740 36.02 27.73 11.05
C GLN A 740 37.25 27.93 10.16
N LYS A 741 38.44 27.75 10.71
CA LYS A 741 39.69 27.91 9.97
C LYS A 741 39.76 26.96 8.77
N ASN A 742 39.41 25.69 8.95
CA ASN A 742 39.30 24.71 7.87
C ASN A 742 38.31 25.15 6.78
N ASN A 743 37.13 25.64 7.15
CA ASN A 743 36.15 26.09 6.17
C ASN A 743 36.65 27.32 5.42
N PHE A 744 37.26 28.26 6.11
CA PHE A 744 37.88 29.43 5.49
C PHE A 744 38.93 29.02 4.46
N GLU A 745 39.87 28.14 4.84
CA GLU A 745 40.92 27.61 3.93
C GLU A 745 40.32 26.84 2.75
N SER A 746 39.25 26.06 2.97
CA SER A 746 38.55 25.34 1.90
C SER A 746 37.97 26.27 0.84
N PHE A 747 37.33 27.37 1.28
CA PHE A 747 36.81 28.38 0.35
C PHE A 747 37.91 29.18 -0.34
N VAL A 748 39.01 29.49 0.35
CA VAL A 748 40.19 30.11 -0.26
C VAL A 748 40.72 29.25 -1.39
N ASN A 749 41.00 27.97 -1.10
CA ASN A 749 41.50 27.03 -2.11
C ASN A 749 40.54 26.92 -3.31
N PHE A 750 39.24 26.82 -3.07
CA PHE A 750 38.24 26.77 -4.14
C PHE A 750 38.19 28.05 -4.97
N LEU A 751 38.16 29.23 -4.34
CA LEU A 751 38.10 30.51 -5.03
C LEU A 751 39.38 30.80 -5.83
N GLU A 752 40.55 30.30 -5.41
CA GLU A 752 41.79 30.39 -6.17
C GLU A 752 41.77 29.53 -7.45
N THR A 753 40.94 28.49 -7.51
CA THR A 753 40.73 27.72 -8.75
C THR A 753 39.75 28.36 -9.72
N CYS A 754 39.02 29.39 -9.30
CA CYS A 754 38.01 30.05 -10.12
C CYS A 754 38.64 31.13 -11.02
N ASP A 755 38.41 31.06 -12.32
CA ASP A 755 38.79 32.12 -13.25
C ASP A 755 37.73 33.23 -13.28
N PHE A 756 38.01 34.33 -12.57
CA PHE A 756 37.15 35.51 -12.53
C PHE A 756 37.47 36.53 -13.65
N GLY A 757 38.45 36.25 -14.51
CA GLY A 757 38.91 37.16 -15.56
C GLY A 757 39.46 38.50 -15.06
N GLU A 758 39.42 39.52 -15.92
CA GLU A 758 40.08 40.83 -15.70
C GLU A 758 39.46 41.72 -14.60
N GLY A 759 38.41 41.29 -13.90
CA GLY A 759 37.87 42.03 -12.76
C GLY A 759 36.38 41.88 -12.50
N LYS A 760 35.84 42.82 -11.72
CA LYS A 760 34.43 42.86 -11.32
C LYS A 760 33.52 43.07 -12.53
N ARG A 761 32.35 42.42 -12.51
CA ARG A 761 31.30 42.54 -13.50
C ARG A 761 30.08 43.18 -12.89
N ASN A 762 29.43 44.08 -13.61
CA ASN A 762 28.17 44.67 -13.20
C ASN A 762 27.01 43.77 -13.64
N LEU A 763 26.24 43.25 -12.68
CA LEU A 763 25.09 42.38 -12.92
C LEU A 763 23.80 43.18 -12.71
N GLU A 764 23.00 43.29 -13.77
CA GLU A 764 21.76 44.07 -13.79
C GLU A 764 20.54 43.16 -13.96
N PHE A 765 19.53 43.39 -13.12
CA PHE A 765 18.23 42.73 -13.19
C PHE A 765 17.13 43.65 -12.63
N ASP A 766 16.08 43.86 -13.42
CA ASP A 766 14.88 44.62 -13.05
C ASP A 766 15.20 46.02 -12.46
N GLY A 767 16.11 46.74 -13.12
CA GLY A 767 16.55 48.08 -12.71
C GLY A 767 17.46 48.12 -11.47
N SER A 768 17.82 46.97 -10.89
CA SER A 768 18.83 46.85 -9.83
C SER A 768 20.17 46.38 -10.40
N ALA A 769 21.26 47.02 -9.99
CA ALA A 769 22.61 46.65 -10.40
C ALA A 769 23.56 46.47 -9.21
N PHE A 770 24.47 45.51 -9.31
CA PHE A 770 25.56 45.32 -8.36
C PHE A 770 26.81 44.74 -9.02
N ASP A 771 27.96 45.09 -8.49
CA ASP A 771 29.22 44.51 -8.94
C ASP A 771 29.43 43.14 -8.28
N ALA A 772 29.93 42.17 -9.05
CA ALA A 772 30.29 40.84 -8.55
C ALA A 772 31.51 40.30 -9.31
N TYR A 773 32.28 39.43 -8.66
CA TYR A 773 33.15 38.52 -9.39
C TYR A 773 32.32 37.32 -9.84
N VAL A 774 32.45 36.92 -11.10
CA VAL A 774 31.70 35.81 -11.69
C VAL A 774 32.65 34.85 -12.38
N ALA A 775 32.57 33.58 -12.02
CA ALA A 775 33.30 32.48 -12.67
C ALA A 775 32.35 31.33 -12.98
N ILE A 776 32.71 30.47 -13.93
CA ILE A 776 31.99 29.23 -14.19
C ILE A 776 32.85 28.08 -13.68
N SER A 777 32.31 27.31 -12.73
CA SER A 777 33.02 26.16 -12.15
C SER A 777 32.30 24.87 -12.54
N PRO A 778 33.02 23.81 -12.97
CA PRO A 778 32.47 22.47 -13.06
C PRO A 778 31.82 22.05 -11.73
N LYS A 779 30.70 21.33 -11.78
CA LYS A 779 30.00 20.89 -10.56
C LYS A 779 30.89 20.06 -9.61
N THR A 780 31.87 19.34 -10.15
CA THR A 780 32.79 18.48 -9.40
C THR A 780 33.61 19.26 -8.38
N TYR A 781 34.12 20.44 -8.73
CA TYR A 781 34.87 21.28 -7.79
C TYR A 781 33.98 21.87 -6.69
N VAL A 782 32.72 22.17 -7.00
CA VAL A 782 31.74 22.59 -5.99
C VAL A 782 31.43 21.44 -5.02
N ILE A 783 31.31 20.21 -5.51
CA ILE A 783 31.13 19.02 -4.67
C ILE A 783 32.33 18.82 -3.73
N GLU A 784 33.56 18.96 -4.25
CA GLU A 784 34.79 18.86 -3.45
C GLU A 784 34.85 19.92 -2.34
N LEU A 785 34.51 21.18 -2.66
CA LEU A 785 34.37 22.24 -1.67
C LEU A 785 33.37 21.85 -0.58
N LEU A 786 32.16 21.42 -0.96
CA LEU A 786 31.11 21.09 0.02
C LEU A 786 31.51 19.93 0.95
N ARG A 787 32.26 18.94 0.44
CA ARG A 787 32.76 17.79 1.21
C ARG A 787 33.86 18.18 2.20
N SER A 788 34.65 19.23 1.91
CA SER A 788 35.73 19.65 2.81
C SER A 788 35.25 20.50 4.00
N LEU A 789 33.99 20.95 3.99
CA LEU A 789 33.42 21.78 5.06
C LEU A 789 33.13 20.98 6.35
N GLN A 790 33.48 21.59 7.48
CA GLN A 790 33.22 21.11 8.84
C GLN A 790 32.09 21.90 9.51
N TRP A 791 31.30 21.23 10.35
CA TRP A 791 30.06 21.78 10.91
C TRP A 791 30.00 21.68 12.46
N PRO A 792 29.35 22.62 13.15
CA PRO A 792 29.20 22.57 14.60
C PRO A 792 28.21 21.47 15.02
N SER A 793 28.71 20.43 15.70
CA SER A 793 28.02 19.22 16.22
C SER A 793 28.02 17.97 15.30
N THR A 794 28.45 16.84 15.85
CA THR A 794 28.60 15.55 15.17
C THR A 794 27.27 14.82 15.00
N SER A 795 26.85 14.65 13.74
CA SER A 795 26.50 13.34 13.15
C SER A 795 26.09 13.44 11.67
N GLN A 796 25.87 14.64 11.08
CA GLN A 796 25.59 14.82 9.64
C GLN A 796 25.94 16.20 9.10
N SER A 797 26.34 16.25 7.82
CA SER A 797 26.52 17.48 7.05
C SER A 797 25.16 18.10 6.66
N PRO A 798 24.91 19.40 6.90
CA PRO A 798 23.68 20.10 6.50
C PRO A 798 23.53 20.27 4.99
N VAL A 799 24.57 19.95 4.21
CA VAL A 799 24.59 19.96 2.73
C VAL A 799 24.73 18.55 2.15
N GLY A 800 24.58 17.49 2.95
CA GLY A 800 24.72 16.10 2.48
C GLY A 800 23.78 15.76 1.32
N ALA A 801 22.49 16.10 1.42
CA ALA A 801 21.53 15.88 0.34
C ALA A 801 21.85 16.67 -0.93
N LEU A 802 22.42 17.88 -0.81
CA LEU A 802 22.88 18.68 -1.94
C LEU A 802 24.06 18.04 -2.65
N ILE A 803 25.02 17.50 -1.91
CA ILE A 803 26.18 16.78 -2.46
C ILE A 803 25.70 15.56 -3.26
N GLU A 804 24.86 14.72 -2.66
CA GLU A 804 24.32 13.52 -3.32
C GLU A 804 23.48 13.85 -4.57
N PHE A 805 22.70 14.93 -4.53
CA PHE A 805 21.96 15.43 -5.70
C PHE A 805 22.90 15.85 -6.83
N LEU A 806 23.90 16.71 -6.55
CA LEU A 806 24.84 17.19 -7.56
C LEU A 806 25.68 16.08 -8.20
N GLU A 807 25.96 15.00 -7.45
CA GLU A 807 26.67 13.83 -7.96
C GLU A 807 25.84 12.99 -8.93
N GLY A 808 24.51 13.06 -8.83
CA GLY A 808 23.60 12.34 -9.72
C GLY A 808 23.62 10.83 -9.57
N ARG A 809 23.90 10.31 -8.36
CA ARG A 809 23.97 8.85 -8.11
C ARG A 809 22.66 8.12 -8.35
N ILE A 810 21.53 8.79 -8.14
CA ILE A 810 20.19 8.19 -8.29
C ILE A 810 19.53 8.66 -9.59
N ILE A 811 19.62 9.96 -9.87
CA ILE A 811 19.01 10.63 -11.03
C ILE A 811 20.01 11.66 -11.54
N ASP A 812 20.12 11.87 -12.86
CA ASP A 812 20.94 12.97 -13.40
C ASP A 812 20.36 14.30 -12.91
N PRO A 813 21.10 15.13 -12.13
CA PRO A 813 20.61 16.42 -11.69
C PRO A 813 20.36 17.39 -12.85
N GLU A 814 20.81 17.05 -14.07
CA GLU A 814 20.81 17.90 -15.25
C GLU A 814 21.59 19.20 -15.04
N ILE A 815 22.68 19.10 -14.27
CA ILE A 815 23.61 20.20 -13.98
C ILE A 815 24.98 19.80 -14.49
N ASP A 816 25.57 20.64 -15.34
CA ASP A 816 26.91 20.46 -15.88
C ASP A 816 27.91 21.38 -15.18
N ASP A 817 27.54 22.65 -15.00
CA ASP A 817 28.36 23.70 -14.39
C ASP A 817 27.56 24.60 -13.43
N ILE A 818 28.28 25.35 -12.60
CA ILE A 818 27.71 26.27 -11.62
C ILE A 818 28.38 27.64 -11.79
N ALA A 819 27.57 28.68 -11.97
CA ALA A 819 28.01 30.06 -11.94
C ALA A 819 28.32 30.47 -10.51
N ILE A 820 29.60 30.70 -10.21
CA ILE A 820 30.09 31.19 -8.92
C ILE A 820 30.01 32.71 -8.93
N ILE A 821 29.15 33.27 -8.09
CA ILE A 821 28.89 34.71 -8.01
C ILE A 821 29.31 35.18 -6.61
N VAL A 822 30.28 36.09 -6.55
CA VAL A 822 30.76 36.71 -5.31
C VAL A 822 30.42 38.20 -5.31
N PRO A 823 29.24 38.60 -4.79
CA PRO A 823 28.78 39.98 -4.84
C PRO A 823 29.65 40.94 -4.04
N GLN A 824 29.80 42.16 -4.54
CA GLN A 824 30.55 43.23 -3.90
C GLN A 824 29.61 44.19 -3.18
N LEU A 825 29.81 44.31 -1.87
CA LEU A 825 28.98 45.13 -1.00
C LEU A 825 29.35 46.60 -1.09
N VAL A 826 28.34 47.47 -1.09
CA VAL A 826 28.50 48.94 -1.11
C VAL A 826 29.24 49.43 0.15
N ARG A 827 29.11 48.72 1.27
CA ARG A 827 29.85 48.99 2.51
C ARG A 827 30.48 47.69 3.01
N SER A 828 31.79 47.71 3.22
CA SER A 828 32.56 46.66 3.89
C SER A 828 33.29 47.25 5.11
N PRO A 829 32.60 47.44 6.25
CA PRO A 829 33.10 48.22 7.39
C PRO A 829 34.45 47.76 7.95
N GLN A 830 34.79 46.48 7.81
CA GLN A 830 36.06 45.92 8.27
C GLN A 830 37.04 45.59 7.13
N GLY A 831 36.82 46.08 5.91
CA GLY A 831 37.74 45.91 4.76
C GLY A 831 37.39 44.72 3.86
N ASN A 832 38.29 44.37 2.96
CA ASN A 832 38.15 43.26 2.01
C ASN A 832 39.12 42.11 2.38
N ILE A 833 38.87 40.93 1.85
CA ILE A 833 39.82 39.81 1.88
C ILE A 833 40.32 39.57 0.46
N ASP A 834 41.64 39.54 0.30
CA ASP A 834 42.29 39.28 -0.97
C ASP A 834 42.59 37.78 -1.10
N ILE A 835 42.11 37.15 -2.18
CA ILE A 835 42.26 35.72 -2.48
C ILE A 835 42.55 35.59 -3.97
N GLY A 836 43.60 34.87 -4.36
CA GLY A 836 43.92 34.61 -5.77
C GLY A 836 44.10 35.85 -6.65
N GLY A 837 44.50 37.00 -6.08
CA GLY A 837 44.64 38.27 -6.81
C GLY A 837 43.34 39.09 -6.94
N HIS A 838 42.24 38.66 -6.32
CA HIS A 838 40.95 39.35 -6.31
C HIS A 838 40.57 39.81 -4.90
N SER A 839 39.91 40.97 -4.80
CA SER A 839 39.56 41.59 -3.50
C SER A 839 38.06 41.50 -3.22
N PHE A 840 37.67 40.68 -2.24
CA PHE A 840 36.28 40.37 -1.93
C PHE A 840 35.77 41.16 -0.71
N SER A 841 34.66 41.87 -0.87
CA SER A 841 33.98 42.54 0.25
C SER A 841 33.47 41.55 1.30
N VAL A 842 33.56 41.94 2.59
CA VAL A 842 33.18 41.10 3.72
C VAL A 842 31.85 41.56 4.31
N ALA A 843 30.89 40.63 4.40
CA ALA A 843 29.59 40.83 4.97
C ALA A 843 29.62 40.74 6.51
N HIS A 844 28.93 41.66 7.18
CA HIS A 844 28.66 41.54 8.62
C HIS A 844 27.30 40.90 8.82
N ARG A 845 27.26 39.78 9.55
CA ARG A 845 26.00 39.06 9.86
C ARG A 845 25.91 38.77 11.35
N ALA A 846 24.71 38.94 11.89
CA ALA A 846 24.41 38.54 13.26
C ALA A 846 24.09 37.05 13.29
N ARG A 847 24.59 36.35 14.30
CA ARG A 847 24.19 34.96 14.56
C ARG A 847 22.83 34.92 15.25
N VAL A 848 22.01 33.93 14.91
CA VAL A 848 20.74 33.66 15.59
C VAL A 848 21.00 32.87 16.87
N ASP A 849 21.98 31.96 16.84
CA ASP A 849 22.45 31.23 18.01
C ASP A 849 23.94 30.82 17.84
N ALA A 850 24.42 29.96 18.74
CA ALA A 850 25.79 29.48 18.74
C ALA A 850 26.24 28.79 17.43
N THR A 851 25.31 28.33 16.60
CA THR A 851 25.58 27.40 15.49
C THR A 851 25.15 27.93 14.12
N ARG A 852 24.39 29.03 14.05
CA ARG A 852 23.88 29.56 12.77
C ARG A 852 23.75 31.08 12.68
N TYR A 853 23.84 31.57 11.45
CA TYR A 853 23.34 32.87 10.98
C TYR A 853 21.89 32.75 10.50
N GLY A 854 21.22 33.90 10.32
CA GLY A 854 19.85 33.94 9.80
C GLY A 854 19.81 33.73 8.28
N VAL A 855 20.43 34.65 7.55
CA VAL A 855 20.47 34.72 6.08
C VAL A 855 21.82 35.31 5.68
N PHE A 856 22.44 34.79 4.62
CA PHE A 856 23.71 35.31 4.10
C PHE A 856 23.49 36.26 2.93
N SER A 857 22.69 35.81 1.96
CA SER A 857 22.38 36.48 0.70
C SER A 857 21.51 37.72 0.86
N GLU A 858 21.71 38.71 -0.03
CA GLU A 858 20.88 39.91 -0.07
C GLU A 858 19.74 39.76 -1.09
N PRO A 859 18.53 40.29 -0.83
CA PRO A 859 17.38 40.16 -1.71
C PRO A 859 17.66 40.56 -3.17
N ARG A 860 18.48 41.60 -3.39
CA ARG A 860 18.86 42.07 -4.73
C ARG A 860 19.75 41.11 -5.54
N HIS A 861 20.46 40.18 -4.90
CA HIS A 861 21.36 39.25 -5.60
C HIS A 861 20.64 37.96 -6.03
N ARG A 862 19.54 37.58 -5.36
CA ARG A 862 18.83 36.31 -5.59
C ARG A 862 18.12 36.23 -6.95
N PRO A 863 17.44 37.29 -7.45
CA PRO A 863 16.81 37.25 -8.77
C PRO A 863 17.80 36.99 -9.90
N VAL A 864 19.00 37.58 -9.84
CA VAL A 864 20.09 37.34 -10.81
C VAL A 864 20.49 35.86 -10.81
N ALA A 865 20.76 35.29 -9.63
CA ALA A 865 21.13 33.88 -9.52
C ALA A 865 20.00 32.94 -10.00
N ASN A 866 18.74 33.24 -9.65
CA ASN A 866 17.56 32.51 -10.10
C ASN A 866 17.39 32.53 -11.64
N TYR A 867 17.60 33.70 -12.25
CA TYR A 867 17.50 33.84 -13.71
C TYR A 867 18.60 33.07 -14.44
N ILE A 868 19.85 33.16 -13.96
CA ILE A 868 21.00 32.43 -14.52
C ILE A 868 20.76 30.93 -14.48
N SER A 869 20.15 30.41 -13.40
CA SER A 869 19.82 29.00 -13.27
C SER A 869 18.54 28.57 -14.00
N GLY A 870 17.92 29.41 -14.83
CA GLY A 870 16.72 28.99 -15.57
C GLY A 870 15.40 29.07 -14.80
N GLY A 871 15.39 29.65 -13.59
CA GLY A 871 14.17 29.86 -12.82
C GLY A 871 13.22 30.89 -13.45
N LYS A 872 11.93 30.78 -13.11
CA LYS A 872 10.92 31.81 -13.43
C LYS A 872 11.20 33.04 -12.55
N ALA A 873 11.77 34.09 -13.12
CA ALA A 873 11.97 35.37 -12.46
C ALA A 873 11.21 36.44 -13.26
N ASP A 874 10.28 37.12 -12.60
CA ASP A 874 9.59 38.28 -13.19
C ASP A 874 10.58 39.45 -13.24
N GLY A 875 10.80 40.04 -14.42
CA GLY A 875 11.70 41.18 -14.62
C GLY A 875 12.64 41.03 -15.81
N GLU A 876 13.32 42.12 -16.15
CA GLU A 876 14.24 42.18 -17.30
C GLU A 876 15.71 42.04 -16.86
N ALA A 877 16.43 41.07 -17.42
CA ALA A 877 17.85 40.86 -17.20
C ALA A 877 18.71 41.68 -18.18
N GLY A 878 19.81 42.26 -17.69
CA GLY A 878 20.83 42.88 -18.56
C GLY A 878 21.58 41.85 -19.42
N ASP A 879 22.29 42.32 -20.45
CA ASP A 879 22.92 41.45 -21.47
C ASP A 879 23.91 40.43 -20.87
N LEU A 880 24.67 40.83 -19.86
CA LEU A 880 25.62 39.93 -19.20
C LEU A 880 24.90 38.80 -18.43
N VAL A 881 23.80 39.13 -17.73
CA VAL A 881 23.00 38.14 -16.99
C VAL A 881 22.28 37.20 -17.96
N LYS A 882 21.80 37.72 -19.10
CA LYS A 882 21.26 36.92 -20.22
C LYS A 882 22.30 35.94 -20.77
N ALA A 883 23.54 36.39 -21.00
CA ALA A 883 24.62 35.55 -21.54
C ALA A 883 25.07 34.45 -20.57
N LEU A 884 24.90 34.65 -19.26
CA LEU A 884 25.24 33.67 -18.23
C LEU A 884 24.21 32.54 -18.11
N LYS A 885 22.96 32.74 -18.55
CA LYS A 885 21.88 31.75 -18.45
C LYS A 885 22.09 30.57 -19.40
N LYS A 886 22.02 29.34 -18.87
CA LYS A 886 22.02 28.09 -19.66
C LYS A 886 21.06 27.07 -19.05
N PRO A 887 20.49 26.13 -19.84
CA PRO A 887 19.53 25.14 -19.33
C PRO A 887 20.06 24.27 -18.18
N ARG A 888 21.30 23.80 -18.27
CA ARG A 888 21.94 22.87 -17.32
C ARG A 888 22.93 23.53 -16.36
N ARG A 889 22.70 24.80 -16.03
CA ARG A 889 23.61 25.62 -15.20
C ARG A 889 22.96 25.97 -13.86
N GLY A 890 23.67 25.70 -12.76
CA GLY A 890 23.33 26.23 -11.45
C GLY A 890 23.95 27.60 -11.19
N ALA A 891 23.55 28.24 -10.09
CA ALA A 891 24.20 29.44 -9.57
C ALA A 891 24.47 29.31 -8.07
N MET A 892 25.67 29.70 -7.64
CA MET A 892 26.08 29.72 -6.24
C MET A 892 26.52 31.14 -5.86
N LEU A 893 25.81 31.73 -4.89
CA LEU A 893 26.18 33.00 -4.28
C LEU A 893 27.12 32.72 -3.10
N ILE A 894 28.26 33.40 -3.04
CA ILE A 894 29.26 33.27 -1.96
C ILE A 894 29.50 34.63 -1.30
N TYR A 895 29.56 34.63 0.04
CA TYR A 895 29.84 35.81 0.85
C TYR A 895 30.91 35.49 1.89
N PRO A 896 32.06 36.18 1.89
CA PRO A 896 32.90 36.25 3.08
C PRO A 896 32.11 36.93 4.20
N VAL A 897 32.08 36.34 5.39
CA VAL A 897 31.22 36.75 6.51
C VAL A 897 32.00 36.81 7.82
N ILE A 898 31.73 37.85 8.60
CA ILE A 898 32.19 38.01 10.00
C ILE A 898 31.02 38.30 10.95
N ASP A 899 31.21 37.95 12.22
CA ASP A 899 30.23 38.18 13.28
C ASP A 899 30.03 39.69 13.55
N LYS A 900 28.79 40.18 13.49
CA LYS A 900 28.45 41.61 13.71
C LYS A 900 28.87 42.16 15.08
N ASN A 901 28.99 41.31 16.11
CA ASN A 901 29.22 41.71 17.51
C ASN A 901 30.66 41.51 17.99
N LYS A 902 31.63 41.24 17.09
CA LYS A 902 33.04 41.11 17.47
C LYS A 902 33.85 42.23 16.84
N GLU A 903 34.45 43.07 17.69
CA GLU A 903 35.57 43.91 17.28
C GLU A 903 36.75 42.98 16.93
N ILE A 904 37.50 43.28 15.85
CA ILE A 904 38.75 42.59 15.51
C ILE A 904 39.77 42.95 16.61
N ALA A 905 39.70 42.29 17.75
CA ALA A 905 40.64 42.51 18.84
C ALA A 905 41.89 41.63 18.64
N ALA A 906 43.03 42.33 18.54
CA ALA A 906 44.41 41.89 18.81
C ALA A 906 45.24 41.11 17.76
N THR A 907 44.72 40.63 16.62
CA THR A 907 45.58 39.99 15.58
C THR A 907 45.61 40.68 14.22
N GLY A 908 44.80 41.73 13.99
CA GLY A 908 44.93 42.62 12.82
C GLY A 908 44.60 42.03 11.43
N MET A 909 44.22 40.74 11.31
CA MET A 909 43.88 40.13 10.01
C MET A 909 42.44 39.63 9.97
N ILE A 910 41.65 40.19 9.05
CA ILE A 910 40.24 39.83 8.76
C ILE A 910 40.10 38.33 8.44
N ALA A 911 41.10 37.77 7.76
CA ALA A 911 41.15 36.36 7.35
C ALA A 911 41.02 35.36 8.52
N HIS A 912 41.50 35.70 9.73
CA HIS A 912 41.45 34.79 10.88
C HIS A 912 40.09 34.74 11.58
N ASN A 913 39.20 35.70 11.27
CA ASN A 913 37.88 35.80 11.91
C ASN A 913 36.72 35.59 10.93
N ALA A 914 37.01 35.43 9.63
CA ALA A 914 36.01 35.24 8.59
C ALA A 914 35.60 33.77 8.41
N THR A 915 34.37 33.57 7.99
CA THR A 915 33.84 32.32 7.43
C THR A 915 33.19 32.66 6.09
N PHE A 916 32.68 31.67 5.36
CA PHE A 916 31.88 31.92 4.17
C PHE A 916 30.43 31.48 4.38
N GLY A 917 29.51 32.32 3.93
CA GLY A 917 28.11 31.97 3.73
C GLY A 917 27.82 31.78 2.26
N PHE A 918 26.93 30.85 1.92
CA PHE A 918 26.58 30.59 0.53
C PHE A 918 25.11 30.21 0.35
N ALA A 919 24.62 30.43 -0.87
CA ALA A 919 23.28 30.05 -1.30
C ALA A 919 23.30 29.49 -2.73
N PHE A 920 22.44 28.53 -3.02
CA PHE A 920 22.29 27.90 -4.34
C PHE A 920 20.95 28.23 -4.97
N HIS A 921 20.98 28.39 -6.29
CA HIS A 921 19.83 28.28 -7.17
C HIS A 921 20.13 27.18 -8.20
N LEU A 922 19.28 26.16 -8.24
CA LEU A 922 19.46 24.99 -9.10
C LEU A 922 18.46 25.04 -10.27
N PRO A 923 18.85 24.63 -11.49
CA PRO A 923 17.94 24.60 -12.62
C PRO A 923 16.84 23.56 -12.42
N ASN A 924 15.71 23.77 -13.09
CA ASN A 924 14.68 22.75 -13.23
C ASN A 924 15.27 21.57 -14.02
N ASN A 925 14.92 20.35 -13.64
CA ASN A 925 15.28 19.14 -14.38
C ASN A 925 14.02 18.44 -14.92
N SER A 926 14.22 17.51 -15.86
CA SER A 926 13.15 16.73 -16.49
C SER A 926 12.45 15.74 -15.53
N HIS A 927 12.96 15.60 -14.31
CA HIS A 927 12.42 14.71 -13.30
C HIS A 927 11.39 15.48 -12.45
N HIS A 928 10.10 15.12 -12.57
CA HIS A 928 8.99 15.76 -11.86
C HIS A 928 9.24 15.95 -10.34
N ASP A 929 8.59 16.96 -9.76
CA ASP A 929 8.89 17.56 -8.44
C ASP A 929 9.02 16.59 -7.25
N THR A 930 9.91 16.98 -6.33
CA THR A 930 10.13 16.51 -4.94
C THR A 930 10.33 15.02 -4.66
N LEU A 931 11.02 14.27 -5.54
CA LEU A 931 11.47 12.91 -5.19
C LEU A 931 12.47 12.92 -4.02
N ALA A 932 12.09 12.33 -2.90
CA ALA A 932 12.96 11.98 -1.78
C ALA A 932 13.08 10.46 -1.64
N LYS A 933 14.27 9.93 -1.35
CA LYS A 933 14.47 8.51 -0.98
C LYS A 933 14.93 8.38 0.46
N PHE A 934 14.34 7.45 1.22
CA PHE A 934 14.56 7.30 2.65
C PHE A 934 15.08 5.92 3.08
N GLY A 935 16.35 5.80 3.49
CA GLY A 935 16.97 4.59 4.05
C GLY A 935 16.79 4.41 5.57
N VAL A 936 17.37 3.36 6.17
CA VAL A 936 17.25 3.00 7.61
C VAL A 936 18.63 2.96 8.27
N ARG A 937 18.75 3.45 9.51
CA ARG A 937 20.01 3.50 10.27
C ARG A 937 20.10 2.48 11.40
N GLU A 938 21.29 1.93 11.57
CA GLU A 938 21.75 1.33 12.83
C GLU A 938 22.36 2.38 13.76
N GLN A 939 21.90 2.43 15.02
CA GLN A 939 22.33 3.44 15.99
C GLN A 939 23.81 3.37 16.38
N HIS A 940 24.46 2.23 16.14
CA HIS A 940 25.86 1.99 16.50
C HIS A 940 26.83 2.17 15.32
N LYS A 941 26.33 2.43 14.11
CA LYS A 941 27.13 2.70 12.90
C LYS A 941 26.64 3.98 12.23
N SER A 942 27.06 5.13 12.77
CA SER A 942 26.54 6.45 12.35
C SER A 942 26.89 6.87 10.91
N SER A 943 27.84 6.18 10.26
CA SER A 943 28.34 6.48 8.91
C SER A 943 28.05 5.40 7.86
N GLU A 944 27.61 4.20 8.25
CA GLU A 944 27.34 3.10 7.31
C GLU A 944 25.83 2.87 7.19
N VAL A 945 25.33 2.80 5.95
CA VAL A 945 24.03 2.21 5.66
C VAL A 945 24.13 0.72 6.01
N VAL A 946 23.06 0.12 6.52
CA VAL A 946 23.00 -1.32 6.89
C VAL A 946 23.08 -2.23 5.66
N VAL A 947 23.23 -1.68 4.45
CA VAL A 947 23.22 -2.42 3.20
C VAL A 947 24.38 -1.95 2.33
N ALA A 948 25.31 -2.85 2.05
CA ALA A 948 26.27 -2.65 0.97
C ALA A 948 25.48 -2.57 -0.34
N ASN A 949 25.68 -1.53 -1.14
CA ASN A 949 25.30 -1.58 -2.54
C ASN A 949 25.94 -2.85 -3.13
N ALA A 950 25.13 -3.85 -3.48
CA ALA A 950 25.56 -4.81 -4.49
C ALA A 950 25.83 -3.96 -5.74
N GLY A 951 27.09 -3.96 -6.16
CA GLY A 951 27.63 -3.08 -7.20
C GLY A 951 26.99 -3.26 -8.57
#